data_AF-A0AAD5SS70-F1
#
_entry.id   AF-A0AAD5SS70-F1
#
_cell.length_a   1.000
_cell.length_b   1.000
_cell.length_c   1.000
_cell.angle_alpha   90.00
_cell.angle_beta   90.00
_cell.angle_gamma   90.00
#
_symmetry.space_group_name_H-M   'P 1'
#
loop_
_entity.id
_entity.type
_entity.pdbx_description
1 polymer ?
#
loop_
_entity_poly.entity_id
_entity_poly.type
_entity_poly.pdbx_seq_one_letter_code
_entity_poly.pdbx_strand_id
1 'polypeptide(L)'
;MSTVQALPTGDVNVVKTWLQSFGEVVGVEGLADKWTQGNTALLRMVSRDMLKETFGGLVGNAMYNAIHENEPHFRSPGSTSGQTAFRILNSSQLRALIEPLLESNVLPAKRESLMDIDTMPNDVHDISPFFELVGREAQTRELLQLFKTQIKLIGNPRSFAEPMKQVCFPTCVGTAGKGKTTFARLAFGQEELVANELGATSIECDIIGRCVKAGRVYRIGFEDLSRVIEANRPTDSLGIRVLYEAFKYVFKNNLSFEDFRTHMFNHLTASTLPFSAVHETIMSFFVNCAGPTQDLILLNLDETNYLFDNNLQGYLQEVLSALSTSIVNGKCVFALLTGTHATMLFDVVKSSRCQTEEIRLPLLTPEETSTVILDIANRTTPEITTLSPHLEYILELLGVVPRYMECLIWSMAALGTAHLQSDAAIDNTKFRHAGFRHFLSKMQNDPAHCNHLLQITNQRILQKYHQYRTIFGDIAEDIPTLVAHTLFGLQIKSRSMKLGKLTVEELEQKDVIFLDGQNRMHLPFVHLHFLYAKKRSRTMPRIRALESLDNDLSSDQNEGLTAAIVAFRLWAVIGGQSGSGMCKLSDLMRLRPGQTDIDITVNHRTSFEVKQCPKQVTSSNWAEFYATRTTAATLVYKNAASASFADSFILSNPPILIQDKQVRKSREAAIAGRATSIVPSGMLKAEHDKCRGIGKHIFVFVTDDRQRMTETLDDDEVVVDVNDMGELFGHFLAFRKAFSIGTH
;
A
#
# COMPACT_ATOMS: atom_id res chain seq x y z
N MET A 1 -0.02 -50.26 -10.47
CA MET A 1 0.11 -48.95 -9.78
C MET A 1 0.87 -49.19 -8.49
N SER A 2 2.18 -48.93 -8.50
CA SER A 2 3.03 -48.88 -7.30
C SER A 2 3.64 -47.48 -7.21
N THR A 3 3.53 -46.89 -6.03
CA THR A 3 4.05 -45.58 -5.64
C THR A 3 5.59 -45.60 -5.69
N VAL A 4 6.19 -44.81 -6.57
CA VAL A 4 7.64 -44.56 -6.56
C VAL A 4 7.96 -43.54 -5.47
N GLN A 5 8.65 -43.98 -4.42
CA GLN A 5 9.18 -43.09 -3.38
C GLN A 5 10.27 -42.17 -3.95
N ALA A 6 10.28 -40.92 -3.52
CA ALA A 6 11.33 -39.95 -3.84
C ALA A 6 12.67 -40.42 -3.28
N LEU A 7 13.66 -40.65 -4.15
CA LEU A 7 15.02 -41.01 -3.77
C LEU A 7 15.86 -39.76 -3.43
N PRO A 8 16.85 -39.85 -2.53
CA PRO A 8 17.70 -38.73 -2.15
C PRO A 8 18.58 -38.28 -3.32
N THR A 9 18.55 -36.98 -3.64
CA THR A 9 19.30 -36.39 -4.75
C THR A 9 20.78 -36.22 -4.40
N GLY A 10 21.67 -36.98 -5.06
CA GLY A 10 23.12 -36.69 -5.02
C GLY A 10 24.10 -37.81 -5.40
N ASP A 11 23.71 -39.09 -5.37
CA ASP A 11 24.66 -40.20 -5.58
C ASP A 11 24.63 -40.77 -7.01
N VAL A 12 25.75 -40.65 -7.73
CA VAL A 12 25.95 -41.13 -9.11
C VAL A 12 25.72 -42.64 -9.24
N ASN A 13 25.98 -43.42 -8.19
CA ASN A 13 25.74 -44.87 -8.19
C ASN A 13 24.25 -45.23 -8.14
N VAL A 14 23.44 -44.40 -7.49
CA VAL A 14 21.97 -44.53 -7.49
C VAL A 14 21.43 -44.26 -8.89
N VAL A 15 21.98 -43.25 -9.59
CA VAL A 15 21.61 -42.94 -10.98
C VAL A 15 22.01 -44.08 -11.93
N LYS A 16 23.21 -44.66 -11.79
CA LYS A 16 23.65 -45.82 -12.58
C LYS A 16 22.75 -47.04 -12.35
N THR A 17 22.41 -47.34 -11.10
CA THR A 17 21.53 -48.48 -10.75
C THR A 17 20.11 -48.28 -11.29
N TRP A 18 19.61 -47.04 -11.22
CA TRP A 18 18.33 -46.66 -11.82
C TRP A 18 18.35 -46.83 -13.35
N LEU A 19 19.40 -46.36 -14.03
CA LEU A 19 19.56 -46.52 -15.49
C LEU A 19 19.65 -48.00 -15.90
N GLN A 20 20.39 -48.83 -15.16
CA GLN A 20 20.52 -50.27 -15.45
C GLN A 20 19.19 -51.02 -15.30
N SER A 21 18.26 -50.53 -14.47
CA SER A 21 16.91 -51.14 -14.34
C SER A 21 16.06 -51.05 -15.61
N PHE A 22 16.43 -50.21 -16.57
CA PHE A 22 15.80 -50.12 -17.89
C PHE A 22 16.40 -51.08 -18.92
N GLY A 23 17.50 -51.76 -18.59
CA GLY A 23 18.32 -52.52 -19.55
C GLY A 23 17.77 -53.87 -20.01
N GLU A 24 16.72 -54.43 -19.39
CA GLU A 24 16.26 -55.79 -19.74
C GLU A 24 14.95 -55.86 -20.55
N VAL A 25 14.17 -54.79 -20.67
CA VAL A 25 12.94 -54.82 -21.45
C VAL A 25 12.66 -53.42 -22.00
N VAL A 26 12.33 -53.33 -23.29
CA VAL A 26 11.76 -52.18 -24.03
C VAL A 26 12.74 -51.49 -25.00
N GLY A 27 12.36 -51.42 -26.28
CA GLY A 27 13.07 -50.65 -27.32
C GLY A 27 12.98 -49.14 -27.10
N VAL A 28 13.78 -48.38 -27.86
CA VAL A 28 14.02 -46.92 -27.69
C VAL A 28 12.73 -46.11 -27.51
N GLU A 29 11.64 -46.47 -28.19
CA GLU A 29 10.35 -45.76 -28.11
C GLU A 29 9.63 -45.94 -26.77
N GLY A 30 9.57 -47.14 -26.19
CA GLY A 30 8.89 -47.33 -24.90
C GLY A 30 9.72 -46.88 -23.69
N LEU A 31 10.99 -46.56 -23.91
CA LEU A 31 11.87 -45.93 -22.92
C LEU A 31 11.56 -44.42 -22.81
N ALA A 32 11.23 -43.76 -23.93
CA ALA A 32 10.83 -42.35 -23.97
C ALA A 32 9.50 -42.07 -23.23
N ASP A 33 8.52 -42.99 -23.33
CA ASP A 33 7.24 -42.87 -22.62
C ASP A 33 7.34 -43.05 -21.10
N LYS A 34 8.30 -43.86 -20.63
CA LYS A 34 8.61 -43.95 -19.19
C LYS A 34 9.49 -42.78 -18.72
N TRP A 35 10.19 -42.12 -19.64
CA TRP A 35 11.12 -41.01 -19.36
C TRP A 35 10.40 -39.71 -18.99
N THR A 36 9.25 -39.42 -19.62
CA THR A 36 8.41 -38.26 -19.33
C THR A 36 7.73 -38.31 -17.96
N GLN A 37 7.75 -39.47 -17.30
CA GLN A 37 7.18 -39.66 -15.96
C GLN A 37 8.21 -39.50 -14.81
N GLY A 38 9.49 -39.24 -15.13
CA GLY A 38 10.61 -39.19 -14.17
C GLY A 38 10.99 -37.80 -13.64
N ASN A 39 11.57 -37.77 -12.44
CA ASN A 39 11.92 -36.58 -11.65
C ASN A 39 13.04 -35.73 -12.32
N THR A 40 12.75 -34.49 -12.71
CA THR A 40 13.61 -33.58 -13.50
C THR A 40 14.98 -33.28 -12.89
N ALA A 41 15.12 -33.43 -11.57
CA ALA A 41 16.40 -33.23 -10.88
C ALA A 41 17.46 -34.32 -11.20
N LEU A 42 17.03 -35.57 -11.42
CA LEU A 42 17.92 -36.68 -11.78
C LEU A 42 18.45 -36.54 -13.22
N LEU A 43 17.64 -35.96 -14.11
CA LEU A 43 17.97 -35.79 -15.54
C LEU A 43 19.17 -34.87 -15.77
N ARG A 44 19.34 -33.85 -14.92
CA ARG A 44 20.47 -32.92 -15.00
C ARG A 44 21.82 -33.56 -14.60
N MET A 45 21.79 -34.73 -13.99
CA MET A 45 23.00 -35.45 -13.54
C MET A 45 23.45 -36.53 -14.53
N VAL A 46 22.67 -36.84 -15.56
CA VAL A 46 22.98 -37.90 -16.52
C VAL A 46 23.93 -37.35 -17.60
N SER A 47 25.20 -37.76 -17.55
CA SER A 47 26.18 -37.37 -18.56
C SER A 47 26.12 -38.28 -19.80
N ARG A 48 26.56 -37.74 -20.95
CA ARG A 48 26.66 -38.50 -22.21
C ARG A 48 27.50 -39.77 -22.05
N ASP A 49 28.56 -39.69 -21.28
CA ASP A 49 29.48 -40.81 -21.07
C ASP A 49 28.86 -41.88 -20.16
N MET A 50 28.07 -41.50 -19.15
CA MET A 50 27.29 -42.48 -18.35
C MET A 50 26.33 -43.29 -19.21
N LEU A 51 25.63 -42.65 -20.16
CA LEU A 51 24.70 -43.35 -21.06
C LEU A 51 25.42 -44.24 -22.06
N LYS A 52 26.56 -43.81 -22.60
CA LYS A 52 27.40 -44.65 -23.47
C LYS A 52 27.97 -45.87 -22.74
N GLU A 53 28.40 -45.68 -21.49
CA GLU A 53 28.94 -46.75 -20.66
C GLU A 53 27.86 -47.77 -20.29
N THR A 54 26.61 -47.33 -20.11
CA THR A 54 25.49 -48.19 -19.69
C THR A 54 24.79 -48.89 -20.87
N PHE A 55 24.60 -48.20 -22.00
CA PHE A 55 23.79 -48.70 -23.13
C PHE A 55 24.57 -48.88 -24.44
N GLY A 56 25.89 -48.63 -24.42
CA GLY A 56 26.74 -48.68 -25.61
C GLY A 56 26.72 -47.38 -26.42
N GLY A 57 27.78 -47.16 -27.21
CA GLY A 57 28.09 -45.87 -27.81
C GLY A 57 27.00 -45.28 -28.73
N LEU A 58 26.31 -46.12 -29.51
CA LEU A 58 25.30 -45.65 -30.46
C LEU A 58 23.97 -45.32 -29.76
N VAL A 59 23.50 -46.21 -28.89
CA VAL A 59 22.23 -46.07 -28.15
C VAL A 59 22.35 -44.98 -27.09
N GLY A 60 23.47 -44.95 -26.33
CA GLY A 60 23.73 -43.91 -25.34
C GLY A 60 23.80 -42.50 -25.95
N ASN A 61 24.31 -42.36 -27.18
CA ASN A 61 24.30 -41.09 -27.90
C ASN A 61 22.89 -40.68 -28.33
N ALA A 62 22.10 -41.60 -28.87
CA ALA A 62 20.73 -41.33 -29.28
C ALA A 62 19.86 -40.91 -28.08
N MET A 63 20.02 -41.59 -26.94
CA MET A 63 19.31 -41.26 -25.69
C MET A 63 19.73 -39.90 -25.15
N TYR A 64 21.05 -39.61 -25.08
CA TYR A 64 21.53 -38.31 -24.62
C TYR A 64 20.95 -37.15 -25.46
N ASN A 65 20.91 -37.33 -26.79
CA ASN A 65 20.34 -36.33 -27.68
C ASN A 65 18.83 -36.18 -27.46
N ALA A 66 18.07 -37.27 -27.32
CA ALA A 66 16.63 -37.22 -27.05
C ALA A 66 16.29 -36.54 -25.70
N ILE A 67 17.15 -36.67 -24.69
CA ILE A 67 16.99 -36.04 -23.37
C ILE A 67 17.22 -34.53 -23.45
N HIS A 68 18.29 -34.11 -24.15
CA HIS A 68 18.70 -32.71 -24.18
C HIS A 68 18.14 -31.90 -25.35
N GLU A 69 17.60 -32.54 -26.39
CA GLU A 69 16.83 -31.86 -27.46
C GLU A 69 15.41 -31.46 -27.00
N ASN A 70 14.90 -32.09 -25.93
CA ASN A 70 13.61 -31.76 -25.32
C ASN A 70 13.70 -30.78 -24.12
N GLU A 71 14.90 -30.32 -23.72
CA GLU A 71 15.04 -29.20 -22.78
C GLU A 71 15.24 -27.87 -23.55
N PRO A 72 14.45 -26.79 -23.28
CA PRO A 72 14.50 -25.55 -24.05
C PRO A 72 15.80 -24.72 -23.93
N HIS A 73 16.74 -25.10 -23.08
CA HIS A 73 17.80 -24.20 -22.59
C HIS A 73 19.23 -24.51 -23.05
N PHE A 74 19.46 -25.52 -23.89
CA PHE A 74 20.80 -25.79 -24.44
C PHE A 74 20.76 -26.00 -25.96
N ARG A 75 20.78 -24.90 -26.72
CA ARG A 75 21.18 -24.93 -28.13
C ARG A 75 22.53 -24.26 -28.31
N SER A 76 23.55 -25.09 -28.56
CA SER A 76 24.84 -24.67 -29.11
C SER A 76 24.68 -24.29 -30.59
N PRO A 77 25.36 -23.24 -31.08
CA PRO A 77 25.27 -22.80 -32.47
C PRO A 77 26.13 -23.70 -33.36
N GLY A 78 25.53 -24.73 -33.98
CA GLY A 78 26.27 -25.57 -34.92
C GLY A 78 25.62 -26.87 -35.34
N SER A 79 24.37 -26.85 -35.82
CA SER A 79 23.89 -27.90 -36.73
C SER A 79 22.71 -27.38 -37.57
N THR A 80 22.97 -27.25 -38.86
CA THR A 80 21.99 -26.94 -39.89
C THR A 80 21.26 -28.22 -40.30
N SER A 81 20.07 -28.45 -39.75
CA SER A 81 19.02 -29.23 -40.42
C SER A 81 17.67 -28.98 -39.74
N GLY A 82 16.77 -28.28 -40.43
CA GLY A 82 15.34 -28.24 -40.09
C GLY A 82 14.87 -27.14 -39.14
N GLN A 83 15.36 -25.90 -39.24
CA GLN A 83 14.64 -24.77 -38.67
C GLN A 83 13.53 -24.35 -39.64
N THR A 84 12.28 -24.55 -39.27
CA THR A 84 11.18 -23.73 -39.77
C THR A 84 11.51 -22.30 -39.34
N ALA A 85 12.08 -21.52 -40.26
CA ALA A 85 12.42 -20.13 -40.00
C ALA A 85 11.12 -19.37 -39.69
N PHE A 86 10.90 -19.04 -38.42
CA PHE A 86 9.80 -18.15 -38.05
C PHE A 86 9.98 -16.82 -38.79
N ARG A 87 8.95 -16.40 -39.51
CA ARG A 87 8.99 -15.15 -40.27
C ARG A 87 8.86 -13.97 -39.29
N ILE A 88 9.81 -13.05 -39.28
CA ILE A 88 9.67 -11.84 -38.45
C ILE A 88 8.72 -10.88 -39.18
N LEU A 89 7.63 -10.46 -38.54
CA LEU A 89 6.73 -9.44 -39.09
C LEU A 89 7.41 -8.06 -39.02
N ASN A 90 7.40 -7.35 -40.15
CA ASN A 90 7.84 -5.95 -40.20
C ASN A 90 6.67 -4.98 -40.06
N SER A 91 6.99 -3.69 -39.90
CA SER A 91 6.00 -2.63 -39.65
C SER A 91 4.99 -2.43 -40.80
N SER A 92 5.41 -2.64 -42.06
CA SER A 92 4.51 -2.54 -43.23
C SER A 92 3.48 -3.67 -43.27
N GLN A 93 3.88 -4.90 -42.94
CA GLN A 93 3.00 -6.04 -42.86
C GLN A 93 2.03 -5.90 -41.69
N LEU A 94 2.53 -5.45 -40.54
CA LEU A 94 1.72 -5.20 -39.36
C LEU A 94 0.68 -4.09 -39.61
N ARG A 95 1.07 -3.03 -40.33
CA ARG A 95 0.15 -1.97 -40.76
C ARG A 95 -0.97 -2.53 -41.63
N ALA A 96 -0.66 -3.37 -42.61
CA ALA A 96 -1.66 -3.99 -43.48
C ALA A 96 -2.68 -4.88 -42.74
N LEU A 97 -2.31 -5.43 -41.57
CA LEU A 97 -3.23 -6.19 -40.71
C LEU A 97 -4.14 -5.27 -39.89
N ILE A 98 -3.63 -4.13 -39.42
CA ILE A 98 -4.37 -3.23 -38.53
C ILE A 98 -5.28 -2.29 -39.30
N GLU A 99 -4.83 -1.73 -40.43
CA GLU A 99 -5.52 -0.69 -41.20
C GLU A 99 -6.98 -1.07 -41.56
N PRO A 100 -7.31 -2.32 -41.95
CA PRO A 100 -8.69 -2.72 -42.21
C PRO A 100 -9.62 -2.62 -40.99
N LEU A 101 -9.08 -2.73 -39.77
CA LEU A 101 -9.83 -2.72 -38.50
C LEU A 101 -10.18 -1.30 -38.04
N LEU A 102 -9.52 -0.28 -38.60
CA LEU A 102 -9.69 1.13 -38.21
C LEU A 102 -10.86 1.79 -38.92
N GLU A 103 -11.53 2.75 -38.26
CA GLU A 103 -12.53 3.61 -38.89
C GLU A 103 -11.89 4.49 -39.99
N SER A 104 -12.54 4.57 -41.15
CA SER A 104 -12.05 5.40 -42.27
C SER A 104 -12.08 6.88 -41.89
N ASN A 105 -10.96 7.58 -42.09
CA ASN A 105 -10.74 9.02 -41.84
C ASN A 105 -10.51 9.46 -40.38
N VAL A 106 -10.33 8.54 -39.43
CA VAL A 106 -9.99 8.94 -38.05
C VAL A 106 -8.48 8.93 -37.88
N LEU A 107 -7.85 10.10 -37.97
CA LEU A 107 -6.55 10.31 -37.33
C LEU A 107 -6.73 9.98 -35.84
N PRO A 108 -5.79 9.26 -35.19
CA PRO A 108 -5.86 8.93 -33.76
C PRO A 108 -5.91 10.12 -32.78
N ALA A 109 -6.06 11.36 -33.27
CA ALA A 109 -6.22 12.59 -32.51
C ALA A 109 -7.46 12.61 -31.58
N LYS A 110 -8.34 11.60 -31.64
CA LYS A 110 -9.46 11.40 -30.71
C LYS A 110 -9.07 10.78 -29.37
N ARG A 111 -7.78 10.63 -29.05
CA ARG A 111 -7.39 10.18 -27.71
C ARG A 111 -7.69 11.32 -26.74
N GLU A 112 -8.65 11.12 -25.84
CA GLU A 112 -8.79 11.97 -24.66
C GLU A 112 -7.43 11.96 -23.95
N SER A 113 -6.73 13.08 -24.01
CA SER A 113 -5.69 13.34 -23.02
C SER A 113 -6.39 13.26 -21.68
N LEU A 114 -5.85 12.46 -20.74
CA LEU A 114 -6.39 12.41 -19.37
C LEU A 114 -6.39 13.79 -18.70
N MET A 115 -5.62 14.72 -19.25
CA MET A 115 -5.53 16.11 -18.80
C MET A 115 -6.60 17.03 -19.42
N ASP A 116 -7.32 16.60 -20.46
CA ASP A 116 -8.34 17.43 -21.14
C ASP A 116 -9.77 17.09 -20.67
N ILE A 117 -9.92 16.30 -19.59
CA ILE A 117 -11.23 15.96 -19.03
C ILE A 117 -11.68 17.07 -18.07
N ASP A 118 -12.04 18.22 -18.65
CA ASP A 118 -12.51 19.41 -17.92
C ASP A 118 -13.82 19.15 -17.15
N THR A 119 -14.60 18.17 -17.60
CA THR A 119 -15.91 17.86 -17.00
C THR A 119 -16.01 16.39 -16.63
N MET A 120 -16.45 16.12 -15.40
CA MET A 120 -16.74 14.75 -14.95
C MET A 120 -18.20 14.42 -15.25
N PRO A 121 -18.49 13.43 -16.12
CA PRO A 121 -19.86 13.06 -16.41
C PRO A 121 -20.52 12.41 -15.19
N ASN A 122 -21.85 12.43 -15.15
CA ASN A 122 -22.59 11.56 -14.23
C ASN A 122 -22.53 10.12 -14.73
N ASP A 123 -22.65 9.18 -13.79
CA ASP A 123 -22.65 7.74 -14.02
C ASP A 123 -21.31 7.15 -14.48
N VAL A 124 -20.22 7.61 -13.86
CA VAL A 124 -18.85 7.10 -14.09
C VAL A 124 -18.62 5.80 -13.30
N HIS A 125 -17.95 4.82 -13.92
CA HIS A 125 -17.60 3.55 -13.27
C HIS A 125 -16.21 3.54 -12.62
N ASP A 126 -15.30 4.41 -13.06
CA ASP A 126 -13.96 4.57 -12.51
C ASP A 126 -13.61 6.05 -12.40
N ILE A 127 -13.42 6.53 -11.17
CA ILE A 127 -13.09 7.93 -10.88
C ILE A 127 -11.58 8.20 -10.86
N SER A 128 -10.75 7.15 -10.87
CA SER A 128 -9.29 7.28 -10.81
C SER A 128 -8.66 8.12 -11.94
N PRO A 129 -9.21 8.16 -13.17
CA PRO A 129 -8.71 9.05 -14.22
C PRO A 129 -8.86 10.54 -13.91
N PHE A 130 -9.74 10.91 -12.98
CA PHE A 130 -10.06 12.29 -12.61
C PHE A 130 -9.30 12.76 -11.37
N PHE A 131 -8.36 11.96 -10.84
CA PHE A 131 -7.56 12.37 -9.70
C PHE A 131 -6.37 13.21 -10.16
N GLU A 132 -6.26 14.42 -9.62
CA GLU A 132 -5.08 15.24 -9.77
C GLU A 132 -3.86 14.58 -9.12
N LEU A 133 -2.69 14.79 -9.72
CA LEU A 133 -1.41 14.36 -9.17
C LEU A 133 -0.84 15.44 -8.26
N VAL A 134 -1.06 15.31 -6.96
CA VAL A 134 -0.58 16.26 -5.92
C VAL A 134 0.54 15.66 -5.06
N GLY A 135 1.49 16.48 -4.59
CA GLY A 135 2.49 16.05 -3.61
C GLY A 135 3.48 15.02 -4.15
N ARG A 136 3.86 15.15 -5.43
CA ARG A 136 4.70 14.18 -6.16
C ARG A 136 5.84 14.83 -6.91
N GLU A 137 6.11 16.11 -6.68
CA GLU A 137 7.10 16.89 -7.42
C GLU A 137 8.48 16.24 -7.32
N ALA A 138 8.91 15.84 -6.11
CA ALA A 138 10.20 15.19 -5.89
C ALA A 138 10.33 13.88 -6.69
N GLN A 139 9.29 13.03 -6.67
CA GLN A 139 9.27 11.76 -7.40
C GLN A 139 9.20 12.00 -8.92
N THR A 140 8.48 13.02 -9.37
CA THR A 140 8.44 13.42 -10.78
C THR A 140 9.82 13.90 -11.25
N ARG A 141 10.53 14.72 -10.45
CA ARG A 141 11.91 15.13 -10.76
C ARG A 141 12.83 13.93 -10.94
N GLU A 142 12.79 12.99 -10.01
CA GLU A 142 13.57 11.75 -10.08
C GLU A 142 13.27 10.97 -11.37
N LEU A 143 11.99 10.78 -11.70
CA LEU A 143 11.56 10.13 -12.94
C LEU A 143 12.08 10.85 -14.19
N LEU A 144 12.04 12.19 -14.22
CA LEU A 144 12.51 13.00 -15.34
C LEU A 144 14.03 12.93 -15.52
N GLN A 145 14.80 12.82 -14.44
CA GLN A 145 16.26 12.60 -14.53
C GLN A 145 16.60 11.22 -15.10
N LEU A 146 15.84 10.18 -14.73
CA LEU A 146 15.99 8.84 -15.32
C LEU A 146 15.64 8.86 -16.82
N PHE A 147 14.55 9.54 -17.19
CA PHE A 147 14.20 9.76 -18.60
C PHE A 147 15.32 10.45 -19.38
N LYS A 148 15.86 11.55 -18.87
CA LYS A 148 16.97 12.28 -19.49
C LYS A 148 18.20 11.38 -19.71
N THR A 149 18.51 10.53 -18.74
CA THR A 149 19.62 9.57 -18.85
C THR A 149 19.37 8.54 -19.94
N GLN A 150 18.14 8.04 -20.03
CA GLN A 150 17.73 7.07 -21.05
C GLN A 150 17.72 7.67 -22.47
N ILE A 151 17.29 8.92 -22.65
CA ILE A 151 17.36 9.59 -23.96
C ILE A 151 18.80 9.74 -24.44
N LYS A 152 19.75 10.06 -23.55
CA LYS A 152 21.18 10.08 -23.90
C LYS A 152 21.69 8.72 -24.34
N LEU A 153 21.28 7.64 -23.65
CA LEU A 153 21.59 6.27 -24.04
C LEU A 153 21.08 5.93 -25.44
N ILE A 154 19.82 6.29 -25.73
CA ILE A 154 19.18 6.03 -27.03
C ILE A 154 19.89 6.80 -28.15
N GLY A 155 20.26 8.06 -27.92
CA GLY A 155 20.92 8.91 -28.91
C GLY A 155 22.36 8.48 -29.22
N ASN A 156 23.07 7.89 -28.25
CA ASN A 156 24.43 7.40 -28.45
C ASN A 156 24.73 6.13 -27.63
N PRO A 157 24.22 4.96 -28.04
CA PRO A 157 24.45 3.72 -27.28
C PRO A 157 25.94 3.37 -27.19
N ARG A 158 26.73 3.76 -28.20
CA ARG A 158 28.17 3.48 -28.29
C ARG A 158 29.01 4.21 -27.25
N SER A 159 28.50 5.25 -26.58
CA SER A 159 29.24 5.89 -25.49
C SER A 159 29.25 5.06 -24.20
N PHE A 160 28.54 3.93 -24.17
CA PHE A 160 28.46 3.05 -23.01
C PHE A 160 29.12 1.70 -23.31
N ALA A 161 29.97 1.22 -22.38
CA ALA A 161 30.66 -0.06 -22.54
C ALA A 161 29.68 -1.26 -22.57
N GLU A 162 28.63 -1.20 -21.76
CA GLU A 162 27.56 -2.21 -21.70
C GLU A 162 26.18 -1.52 -21.78
N PRO A 163 25.73 -1.11 -22.98
CA PRO A 163 24.54 -0.26 -23.14
C PRO A 163 23.27 -0.87 -22.54
N MET A 164 23.12 -2.20 -22.63
CA MET A 164 21.98 -2.92 -22.04
C MET A 164 21.90 -2.74 -20.51
N LYS A 165 23.04 -2.73 -19.82
CA LYS A 165 23.09 -2.54 -18.36
C LYS A 165 22.79 -1.11 -17.91
N GLN A 166 22.74 -0.18 -18.86
CA GLN A 166 22.39 1.22 -18.63
C GLN A 166 20.90 1.49 -18.89
N VAL A 167 20.17 0.54 -19.49
CA VAL A 167 18.72 0.65 -19.61
C VAL A 167 18.13 0.54 -18.22
N CYS A 168 17.47 1.60 -17.77
CA CYS A 168 16.76 1.63 -16.51
C CYS A 168 15.28 1.36 -16.75
N PHE A 169 14.69 0.51 -15.92
CA PHE A 169 13.24 0.42 -15.77
C PHE A 169 12.88 0.99 -14.40
N PRO A 170 12.57 2.29 -14.31
CA PRO A 170 12.14 2.86 -13.04
C PRO A 170 10.93 2.07 -12.54
N THR A 171 10.90 1.85 -11.25
CA THR A 171 9.88 1.03 -10.63
C THR A 171 9.23 1.84 -9.52
N CYS A 172 7.97 2.20 -9.72
CA CYS A 172 7.15 2.76 -8.67
C CYS A 172 6.77 1.63 -7.71
N VAL A 173 7.33 1.68 -6.51
CA VAL A 173 7.04 0.71 -5.46
C VAL A 173 6.42 1.39 -4.24
N GLY A 174 5.84 0.56 -3.40
CA GLY A 174 5.12 0.96 -2.20
C GLY A 174 3.81 0.20 -2.11
N THR A 175 3.18 0.32 -0.95
CA THR A 175 1.87 -0.25 -0.64
C THR A 175 0.84 0.07 -1.74
N ALA A 176 -0.11 -0.83 -2.00
CA ALA A 176 -1.20 -0.55 -2.91
C ALA A 176 -2.04 0.63 -2.39
N GLY A 177 -2.70 1.30 -3.33
CA GLY A 177 -3.48 2.48 -3.02
C GLY A 177 -2.69 3.79 -2.89
N LYS A 178 -1.35 3.81 -3.01
CA LYS A 178 -0.54 5.04 -3.03
C LYS A 178 -0.62 5.89 -4.33
N GLY A 179 -1.48 5.50 -5.27
CA GLY A 179 -1.62 6.18 -6.55
C GLY A 179 -0.51 5.90 -7.56
N LYS A 180 0.16 4.72 -7.49
CA LYS A 180 1.25 4.33 -8.41
C LYS A 180 0.84 4.44 -9.88
N THR A 181 -0.30 3.87 -10.23
CA THR A 181 -0.85 3.91 -11.59
C THR A 181 -1.15 5.34 -12.05
N THR A 182 -1.71 6.18 -11.17
CA THR A 182 -2.01 7.59 -11.45
C THR A 182 -0.72 8.38 -11.67
N PHE A 183 0.27 8.23 -10.78
CA PHE A 183 1.60 8.83 -10.93
C PHE A 183 2.25 8.43 -12.26
N ALA A 184 2.26 7.13 -12.58
CA ALA A 184 2.84 6.61 -13.81
C ALA A 184 2.17 7.15 -15.09
N ARG A 185 0.91 7.57 -15.01
CA ARG A 185 0.15 8.11 -16.15
C ARG A 185 0.30 9.63 -16.28
N LEU A 186 0.36 10.35 -15.16
CA LEU A 186 0.23 11.81 -15.13
C LEU A 186 1.55 12.56 -14.91
N ALA A 187 2.60 11.91 -14.40
CA ALA A 187 3.86 12.60 -14.04
C ALA A 187 4.48 13.37 -15.23
N PHE A 188 4.44 12.80 -16.44
CA PHE A 188 4.94 13.45 -17.66
C PHE A 188 4.04 14.58 -18.19
N GLY A 189 2.84 14.73 -17.64
CA GLY A 189 1.88 15.76 -18.02
C GLY A 189 2.04 17.08 -17.27
N GLN A 190 2.88 17.14 -16.23
CA GLN A 190 3.13 18.37 -15.47
C GLN A 190 4.02 19.34 -16.26
N GLU A 191 3.47 20.04 -17.27
CA GLU A 191 4.22 20.81 -18.27
C GLU A 191 5.24 21.79 -17.64
N GLU A 192 4.83 22.54 -16.61
CA GLU A 192 5.71 23.49 -15.92
C GLU A 192 6.89 22.78 -15.23
N LEU A 193 6.63 21.69 -14.50
CA LEU A 193 7.67 20.94 -13.83
C LEU A 193 8.62 20.28 -14.84
N VAL A 194 8.08 19.72 -15.92
CA VAL A 194 8.87 19.14 -17.02
C VAL A 194 9.77 20.21 -17.66
N ALA A 195 9.22 21.38 -17.96
CA ALA A 195 9.96 22.50 -18.54
C ALA A 195 11.06 23.01 -17.60
N ASN A 196 10.80 23.07 -16.29
CA ASN A 196 11.77 23.51 -15.29
C ASN A 196 12.92 22.52 -15.11
N GLU A 197 12.63 21.22 -15.04
CA GLU A 197 13.65 20.18 -14.76
C GLU A 197 14.52 19.83 -15.97
N LEU A 198 13.93 19.80 -17.17
CA LEU A 198 14.65 19.45 -18.39
C LEU A 198 15.19 20.69 -19.11
N GLY A 199 14.59 21.85 -18.88
CA GLY A 199 14.78 23.07 -19.64
C GLY A 199 13.75 23.18 -20.76
N ALA A 200 12.98 24.28 -20.80
CA ALA A 200 11.86 24.47 -21.72
C ALA A 200 12.20 24.33 -23.21
N THR A 201 13.45 24.61 -23.59
CA THR A 201 13.95 24.51 -24.98
C THR A 201 14.75 23.23 -25.24
N SER A 202 14.78 22.30 -24.28
CA SER A 202 15.49 21.02 -24.44
C SER A 202 14.74 20.09 -25.42
N ILE A 203 15.50 19.24 -26.12
CA ILE A 203 14.90 18.26 -27.02
C ILE A 203 14.06 17.23 -26.23
N GLU A 204 14.48 16.92 -25.00
CA GLU A 204 13.76 16.04 -24.08
C GLU A 204 12.37 16.59 -23.72
N CYS A 205 12.27 17.89 -23.45
CA CYS A 205 11.00 18.55 -23.17
C CYS A 205 10.06 18.52 -24.39
N ASP A 206 10.57 18.80 -25.60
CA ASP A 206 9.78 18.72 -26.83
C ASP A 206 9.28 17.29 -27.12
N ILE A 207 10.14 16.28 -26.92
CA ILE A 207 9.79 14.86 -27.10
C ILE A 207 8.65 14.46 -26.15
N ILE A 208 8.73 14.83 -24.87
CA ILE A 208 7.66 14.57 -23.90
C ILE A 208 6.39 15.31 -24.29
N GLY A 209 6.46 16.60 -24.60
CA GLY A 209 5.31 17.41 -24.97
C GLY A 209 4.57 16.84 -26.18
N ARG A 210 5.29 16.43 -27.24
CA ARG A 210 4.70 15.74 -28.40
C ARG A 210 4.09 14.39 -28.03
N CYS A 211 4.75 13.62 -27.17
CA CYS A 211 4.25 12.32 -26.71
C CYS A 211 2.92 12.45 -25.95
N VAL A 212 2.86 13.37 -25.00
CA VAL A 212 1.66 13.61 -24.16
C VAL A 212 0.51 14.16 -25.00
N LYS A 213 0.77 15.18 -25.85
CA LYS A 213 -0.26 15.77 -26.73
C LYS A 213 -0.81 14.78 -27.76
N ALA A 214 0.03 13.88 -28.27
CA ALA A 214 -0.41 12.81 -29.16
C ALA A 214 -1.03 11.61 -28.40
N GLY A 215 -1.12 11.67 -27.08
CA GLY A 215 -1.63 10.61 -26.22
C GLY A 215 -0.85 9.31 -26.38
N ARG A 216 0.49 9.32 -26.46
CA ARG A 216 1.31 8.10 -26.60
C ARG A 216 1.78 7.51 -25.26
N VAL A 217 0.94 7.65 -24.24
CA VAL A 217 1.09 7.05 -22.90
C VAL A 217 0.15 5.85 -22.80
N TYR A 218 0.70 4.64 -22.75
CA TYR A 218 -0.08 3.39 -22.76
C TYR A 218 0.02 2.69 -21.40
N ARG A 219 -1.13 2.35 -20.81
CA ARG A 219 -1.22 1.50 -19.62
C ARG A 219 -1.42 0.05 -20.06
N ILE A 220 -0.56 -0.83 -19.56
CA ILE A 220 -0.61 -2.27 -19.77
C ILE A 220 -0.81 -2.92 -18.40
N GLY A 221 -2.06 -3.20 -18.03
CA GLY A 221 -2.39 -3.88 -16.78
C GLY A 221 -2.20 -5.39 -16.92
N PHE A 222 -1.35 -6.00 -16.09
CA PHE A 222 -1.13 -7.46 -16.16
C PHE A 222 -2.30 -8.28 -15.63
N GLU A 223 -3.13 -7.71 -14.75
CA GLU A 223 -4.36 -8.34 -14.29
C GLU A 223 -5.38 -8.51 -15.44
N ASP A 224 -5.45 -7.55 -16.37
CA ASP A 224 -6.27 -7.63 -17.59
C ASP A 224 -5.77 -8.71 -18.56
N LEU A 225 -4.50 -9.10 -18.45
CA LEU A 225 -3.88 -10.12 -19.29
C LEU A 225 -4.16 -11.54 -18.74
N SER A 226 -4.69 -11.68 -17.52
CA SER A 226 -4.93 -12.96 -16.81
C SER A 226 -5.58 -14.09 -17.63
N ARG A 227 -6.48 -13.77 -18.57
CA ARG A 227 -7.18 -14.78 -19.40
C ARG A 227 -6.48 -15.09 -20.73
N VAL A 228 -5.35 -14.42 -20.98
CA VAL A 228 -4.92 -14.07 -22.33
C VAL A 228 -3.39 -14.09 -22.51
N ILE A 229 -2.61 -14.17 -21.41
CA ILE A 229 -1.16 -14.30 -21.48
C ILE A 229 -0.79 -15.59 -22.20
N GLU A 230 -0.23 -15.45 -23.39
CA GLU A 230 0.49 -16.55 -24.03
C GLU A 230 1.89 -16.61 -23.44
N ALA A 231 2.02 -17.36 -22.32
CA ALA A 231 3.28 -17.50 -21.59
C ALA A 231 4.44 -18.00 -22.48
N ASN A 232 4.11 -18.73 -23.55
CA ASN A 232 5.08 -19.25 -24.51
C ASN A 232 5.47 -18.23 -25.61
N ARG A 233 4.83 -17.05 -25.65
CA ARG A 233 5.07 -15.98 -26.62
C ARG A 233 4.98 -14.58 -25.98
N PRO A 234 5.82 -14.29 -24.96
CA PRO A 234 5.66 -13.11 -24.12
C PRO A 234 5.81 -11.79 -24.86
N THR A 235 6.78 -11.70 -25.77
CA THR A 235 7.03 -10.51 -26.58
C THR A 235 5.87 -10.18 -27.51
N ASP A 236 5.28 -11.21 -28.12
CA ASP A 236 4.17 -11.05 -29.06
C ASP A 236 2.91 -10.64 -28.32
N SER A 237 2.64 -11.27 -27.17
CA SER A 237 1.53 -10.93 -26.28
C SER A 237 1.57 -9.46 -25.84
N LEU A 238 2.74 -8.97 -25.41
CA LEU A 238 2.92 -7.55 -25.08
C LEU A 238 2.71 -6.66 -26.30
N GLY A 239 3.32 -7.00 -27.43
CA GLY A 239 3.22 -6.24 -28.67
C GLY A 239 1.78 -6.05 -29.12
N ILE A 240 0.98 -7.12 -29.12
CA ILE A 240 -0.46 -7.09 -29.43
C ILE A 240 -1.19 -6.18 -28.46
N ARG A 241 -0.91 -6.24 -27.15
CA ARG A 241 -1.58 -5.37 -26.18
C ARG A 241 -1.24 -3.90 -26.38
N VAL A 242 0.03 -3.57 -26.66
CA VAL A 242 0.45 -2.19 -26.93
C VAL A 242 -0.22 -1.65 -28.21
N LEU A 243 -0.33 -2.47 -29.26
CA LEU A 243 -1.09 -2.10 -30.47
C LEU A 243 -2.57 -1.87 -30.15
N TYR A 244 -3.21 -2.78 -29.39
CA TYR A 244 -4.60 -2.60 -28.98
C TYR A 244 -4.79 -1.28 -28.24
N GLU A 245 -3.97 -1.01 -27.23
CA GLU A 245 -4.05 0.25 -26.47
C GLU A 245 -3.86 1.48 -27.37
N ALA A 246 -2.97 1.40 -28.35
CA ALA A 246 -2.74 2.49 -29.31
C ALA A 246 -3.95 2.77 -30.19
N PHE A 247 -4.73 1.74 -30.59
CA PHE A 247 -5.80 1.87 -31.58
C PHE A 247 -7.22 1.67 -31.02
N LYS A 248 -7.41 1.33 -29.74
CA LYS A 248 -8.71 0.92 -29.18
C LYS A 248 -9.86 1.90 -29.38
N TYR A 249 -9.59 3.20 -29.45
CA TYR A 249 -10.59 4.26 -29.63
C TYR A 249 -10.95 4.53 -31.09
N VAL A 250 -10.26 3.90 -32.04
CA VAL A 250 -10.46 4.09 -33.48
C VAL A 250 -10.78 2.78 -34.21
N PHE A 251 -10.91 1.67 -33.47
CA PHE A 251 -11.38 0.42 -34.05
C PHE A 251 -12.86 0.51 -34.42
N LYS A 252 -13.19 -0.03 -35.60
CA LYS A 252 -14.57 -0.22 -36.04
C LYS A 252 -15.34 -1.05 -35.01
N ASN A 253 -16.60 -0.69 -34.79
CA ASN A 253 -17.57 -1.46 -33.98
C ASN A 253 -17.15 -1.71 -32.53
N ASN A 254 -16.30 -0.86 -31.93
CA ASN A 254 -15.80 -1.06 -30.56
C ASN A 254 -15.15 -2.45 -30.35
N LEU A 255 -14.26 -2.84 -31.28
CA LEU A 255 -13.57 -4.14 -31.25
C LEU A 255 -12.97 -4.42 -29.86
N SER A 256 -13.37 -5.55 -29.27
CA SER A 256 -12.85 -5.96 -27.96
C SER A 256 -11.39 -6.37 -28.06
N PHE A 257 -10.67 -6.35 -26.93
CA PHE A 257 -9.28 -6.83 -26.89
C PHE A 257 -9.18 -8.32 -27.30
N GLU A 258 -10.15 -9.14 -26.89
CA GLU A 258 -10.16 -10.58 -27.17
C GLU A 258 -10.29 -10.87 -28.67
N ASP A 259 -11.17 -10.12 -29.35
CA ASP A 259 -11.36 -10.25 -30.80
C ASP A 259 -10.14 -9.76 -31.57
N PHE A 260 -9.58 -8.61 -31.16
CA PHE A 260 -8.36 -8.07 -31.76
C PHE A 260 -7.19 -9.02 -31.60
N ARG A 261 -7.01 -9.59 -30.41
CA ARG A 261 -5.98 -10.58 -30.15
C ARG A 261 -6.13 -11.81 -31.02
N THR A 262 -7.33 -12.38 -31.07
CA THR A 262 -7.61 -13.58 -31.87
C THR A 262 -7.27 -13.32 -33.34
N HIS A 263 -7.67 -12.15 -33.86
CA HIS A 263 -7.29 -11.70 -35.18
C HIS A 263 -5.77 -11.67 -35.38
N MET A 264 -5.03 -11.08 -34.45
CA MET A 264 -3.56 -11.00 -34.52
C MET A 264 -2.90 -12.38 -34.45
N PHE A 265 -3.28 -13.25 -33.52
CA PHE A 265 -2.66 -14.57 -33.38
C PHE A 265 -2.91 -15.50 -34.56
N ASN A 266 -4.07 -15.40 -35.22
CA ASN A 266 -4.34 -16.14 -36.46
C ASN A 266 -3.31 -15.83 -37.56
N HIS A 267 -2.78 -14.60 -37.59
CA HIS A 267 -1.75 -14.18 -38.54
C HIS A 267 -0.32 -14.40 -38.04
N LEU A 268 -0.13 -14.67 -36.75
CA LEU A 268 1.16 -14.91 -36.10
C LEU A 268 1.53 -16.40 -35.96
N THR A 269 0.73 -17.32 -36.50
CA THR A 269 0.92 -18.78 -36.37
C THR A 269 2.32 -19.29 -36.78
N ALA A 270 3.00 -18.63 -37.72
CA ALA A 270 4.38 -18.94 -38.13
C ALA A 270 5.31 -17.71 -38.10
N SER A 271 4.91 -16.63 -37.41
CA SER A 271 5.64 -15.36 -37.41
C SER A 271 5.82 -14.81 -36.01
N THR A 272 6.94 -14.14 -35.72
CA THR A 272 7.14 -13.42 -34.44
C THR A 272 6.94 -11.92 -34.61
N LEU A 273 6.51 -11.25 -33.54
CA LEU A 273 6.23 -9.83 -33.49
C LEU A 273 7.29 -9.12 -32.62
N PRO A 274 8.37 -8.61 -33.23
CA PRO A 274 9.36 -7.85 -32.47
C PRO A 274 8.79 -6.50 -32.05
N PHE A 275 9.16 -6.03 -30.85
CA PHE A 275 8.67 -4.76 -30.34
C PHE A 275 9.10 -3.56 -31.22
N SER A 276 10.23 -3.66 -31.93
CA SER A 276 10.65 -2.65 -32.91
C SER A 276 9.62 -2.45 -34.03
N ALA A 277 8.97 -3.52 -34.51
CA ALA A 277 7.92 -3.42 -35.52
C ALA A 277 6.65 -2.78 -34.94
N VAL A 278 6.31 -3.09 -33.68
CA VAL A 278 5.20 -2.45 -32.96
C VAL A 278 5.41 -0.94 -32.85
N HIS A 279 6.59 -0.51 -32.38
CA HIS A 279 6.95 0.91 -32.27
C HIS A 279 6.86 1.61 -33.63
N GLU A 280 7.48 1.05 -34.67
CA GLU A 280 7.46 1.62 -36.02
C GLU A 280 6.06 1.72 -36.61
N THR A 281 5.21 0.69 -36.43
CA THR A 281 3.84 0.72 -36.91
C THR A 281 3.05 1.83 -36.24
N ILE A 282 3.12 1.95 -34.91
CA ILE A 282 2.49 3.05 -34.17
C ILE A 282 2.99 4.38 -34.72
N MET A 283 4.31 4.58 -34.83
CA MET A 283 4.85 5.85 -35.34
C MET A 283 4.36 6.16 -36.77
N SER A 284 4.25 5.15 -37.64
CA SER A 284 3.79 5.33 -39.02
C SER A 284 2.33 5.79 -39.15
N PHE A 285 1.50 5.56 -38.12
CA PHE A 285 0.10 6.02 -38.10
C PHE A 285 -0.04 7.40 -37.46
N PHE A 286 0.81 7.72 -36.49
CA PHE A 286 0.67 8.94 -35.68
C PHE A 286 1.58 10.08 -36.12
N VAL A 287 2.58 9.83 -36.97
CA VAL A 287 3.56 10.83 -37.43
C VAL A 287 3.84 10.67 -38.93
N ASN A 288 3.69 11.76 -39.69
CA ASN A 288 4.22 11.85 -41.06
C ASN A 288 5.74 12.06 -40.99
N CYS A 289 6.50 10.99 -40.80
CA CYS A 289 7.94 11.08 -40.56
C CYS A 289 8.72 11.54 -41.81
N ALA A 290 9.36 12.71 -41.71
CA ALA A 290 10.53 13.09 -42.49
C ALA A 290 11.72 13.30 -41.53
N GLY A 291 12.32 12.21 -41.02
CA GLY A 291 13.52 12.25 -40.15
C GLY A 291 13.67 11.04 -39.22
N PRO A 292 14.87 10.80 -38.63
CA PRO A 292 15.14 9.60 -37.84
C PRO A 292 14.47 9.63 -36.45
N THR A 293 13.48 8.76 -36.25
CA THR A 293 12.99 8.13 -34.98
C THR A 293 13.20 8.86 -33.63
N GLN A 294 12.69 10.08 -33.45
CA GLN A 294 12.72 10.79 -32.15
C GLN A 294 11.41 10.72 -31.34
N ASP A 295 10.32 10.16 -31.90
CA ASP A 295 9.04 10.13 -31.20
C ASP A 295 8.93 9.02 -30.16
N LEU A 296 8.58 9.44 -28.94
CA LEU A 296 8.51 8.63 -27.72
C LEU A 296 7.20 7.84 -27.62
N ILE A 297 7.33 6.61 -27.11
CA ILE A 297 6.25 5.84 -26.48
C ILE A 297 6.54 5.73 -24.98
N LEU A 298 5.55 6.10 -24.16
CA LEU A 298 5.56 5.86 -22.72
C LEU A 298 4.72 4.63 -22.39
N LEU A 299 5.32 3.64 -21.74
CA LEU A 299 4.64 2.43 -21.29
C LEU A 299 4.55 2.41 -19.76
N ASN A 300 3.35 2.32 -19.22
CA ASN A 300 3.11 1.95 -17.83
C ASN A 300 2.78 0.46 -17.77
N LEU A 301 3.73 -0.35 -17.29
CA LEU A 301 3.59 -1.78 -17.05
C LEU A 301 3.05 -1.96 -15.63
N ASP A 302 1.73 -2.11 -15.52
CA ASP A 302 0.97 -1.88 -14.29
C ASP A 302 0.57 -3.18 -13.60
N GLU A 303 0.59 -3.20 -12.26
CA GLU A 303 0.27 -4.35 -11.41
C GLU A 303 1.13 -5.60 -11.71
N THR A 304 2.44 -5.40 -11.83
CA THR A 304 3.43 -6.48 -12.07
C THR A 304 3.40 -7.61 -11.03
N ASN A 305 2.89 -7.33 -9.82
CA ASN A 305 2.65 -8.31 -8.75
C ASN A 305 1.89 -9.54 -9.24
N TYR A 306 0.91 -9.32 -10.13
CA TYR A 306 0.09 -10.38 -10.70
C TYR A 306 0.94 -11.47 -11.36
N LEU A 307 2.05 -11.10 -12.01
CA LEU A 307 2.94 -12.06 -12.66
C LEU A 307 3.65 -12.95 -11.64
N PHE A 308 4.01 -12.44 -10.47
CA PHE A 308 4.66 -13.22 -9.42
C PHE A 308 3.67 -14.18 -8.76
N ASP A 309 2.47 -13.70 -8.43
CA ASP A 309 1.41 -14.50 -7.81
C ASP A 309 0.99 -15.70 -8.70
N ASN A 310 1.19 -15.59 -10.00
CA ASN A 310 0.86 -16.63 -10.98
C ASN A 310 2.08 -17.38 -11.54
N ASN A 311 3.28 -17.24 -10.94
CA ASN A 311 4.53 -17.88 -11.39
C ASN A 311 4.94 -17.54 -12.85
N LEU A 312 4.61 -16.34 -13.32
CA LEU A 312 4.91 -15.82 -14.66
C LEU A 312 6.10 -14.85 -14.67
N GLN A 313 7.01 -14.92 -13.70
CA GLN A 313 8.20 -14.07 -13.65
C GLN A 313 9.10 -14.16 -14.90
N GLY A 314 9.16 -15.33 -15.54
CA GLY A 314 9.89 -15.52 -16.80
C GLY A 314 9.31 -14.72 -17.98
N TYR A 315 7.99 -14.55 -18.01
CA TYR A 315 7.31 -13.71 -19.00
C TYR A 315 7.82 -12.25 -18.91
N LEU A 316 7.90 -11.72 -17.69
CA LEU A 316 8.39 -10.35 -17.47
C LEU A 316 9.85 -10.21 -17.86
N GLN A 317 10.68 -11.20 -17.52
CA GLN A 317 12.10 -11.20 -17.86
C GLN A 317 12.32 -11.08 -19.38
N GLU A 318 11.58 -11.86 -20.18
CA GLU A 318 11.64 -11.83 -21.65
C GLU A 318 11.12 -10.51 -22.23
N VAL A 319 10.01 -9.98 -21.69
CA VAL A 319 9.48 -8.66 -22.05
C VAL A 319 10.52 -7.55 -21.83
N LEU A 320 11.12 -7.48 -20.65
CA LEU A 320 12.12 -6.46 -20.33
C LEU A 320 13.38 -6.59 -21.20
N SER A 321 13.79 -7.83 -21.53
CA SER A 321 14.89 -8.08 -22.46
C SER A 321 14.59 -7.60 -23.88
N ALA A 322 13.35 -7.77 -24.35
CA ALA A 322 12.94 -7.31 -25.68
C ALA A 322 12.82 -5.78 -25.76
N LEU A 323 12.29 -5.15 -24.71
CA LEU A 323 12.20 -3.70 -24.60
C LEU A 323 13.60 -3.05 -24.55
N SER A 324 14.48 -3.55 -23.68
CA SER A 324 15.87 -3.04 -23.56
C SER A 324 16.65 -3.17 -24.87
N THR A 325 16.51 -4.29 -25.58
CA THR A 325 17.09 -4.48 -26.91
C THR A 325 16.57 -3.42 -27.90
N SER A 326 15.27 -3.12 -27.87
CA SER A 326 14.68 -2.09 -28.74
C SER A 326 15.20 -0.68 -28.41
N ILE A 327 15.34 -0.38 -27.12
CA ILE A 327 15.88 0.91 -26.62
C ILE A 327 17.32 1.11 -27.06
N VAL A 328 18.19 0.11 -26.86
CA VAL A 328 19.60 0.16 -27.28
C VAL A 328 19.75 0.26 -28.81
N ASN A 329 18.78 -0.27 -29.56
CA ASN A 329 18.72 -0.14 -31.02
C ASN A 329 18.11 1.21 -31.49
N GLY A 330 17.97 2.19 -30.59
CA GLY A 330 17.60 3.56 -30.93
C GLY A 330 16.09 3.82 -30.95
N LYS A 331 15.25 2.89 -30.48
CA LYS A 331 13.80 3.14 -30.35
C LYS A 331 13.53 3.98 -29.11
N CYS A 332 12.83 5.10 -29.29
CA CYS A 332 12.44 6.00 -28.21
C CYS A 332 11.27 5.41 -27.41
N VAL A 333 11.59 4.57 -26.42
CA VAL A 333 10.64 3.87 -25.54
C VAL A 333 11.08 4.05 -24.10
N PHE A 334 10.15 4.46 -23.24
CA PHE A 334 10.40 4.57 -21.81
C PHE A 334 9.30 3.82 -21.06
N ALA A 335 9.70 2.79 -20.29
CA ALA A 335 8.78 1.90 -19.59
C ALA A 335 8.94 2.04 -18.08
N LEU A 336 7.83 2.32 -17.41
CA LEU A 336 7.70 2.45 -15.96
C LEU A 336 6.97 1.22 -15.42
N LEU A 337 7.53 0.58 -14.41
CA LEU A 337 6.93 -0.58 -13.74
C LEU A 337 6.18 -0.10 -12.49
N THR A 338 4.97 -0.63 -12.25
CA THR A 338 4.31 -0.47 -10.95
C THR A 338 4.13 -1.82 -10.27
N GLY A 339 4.42 -1.86 -8.97
CA GLY A 339 4.32 -3.09 -8.18
C GLY A 339 4.36 -2.80 -6.67
N THR A 340 4.06 -3.84 -5.89
CA THR A 340 4.10 -3.84 -4.42
C THR A 340 5.26 -4.73 -3.94
N HIS A 341 5.65 -5.76 -4.70
CA HIS A 341 6.81 -6.61 -4.42
C HIS A 341 8.12 -6.06 -5.00
N ALA A 342 8.67 -5.02 -4.38
CA ALA A 342 9.90 -4.37 -4.84
C ALA A 342 11.06 -5.36 -5.06
N THR A 343 11.31 -6.26 -4.10
CA THR A 343 12.46 -7.19 -4.14
C THR A 343 12.39 -8.17 -5.31
N MET A 344 11.29 -8.91 -5.45
CA MET A 344 11.12 -9.88 -6.54
C MET A 344 11.17 -9.21 -7.91
N LEU A 345 10.57 -8.01 -8.01
CA LEU A 345 10.59 -7.22 -9.23
C LEU A 345 12.00 -6.74 -9.59
N PHE A 346 12.78 -6.28 -8.61
CA PHE A 346 14.17 -5.90 -8.82
C PHE A 346 15.05 -7.09 -9.21
N ASP A 347 14.81 -8.26 -8.65
CA ASP A 347 15.55 -9.46 -9.02
C ASP A 347 15.29 -9.86 -10.48
N VAL A 348 14.04 -9.76 -10.95
CA VAL A 348 13.70 -9.98 -12.36
C VAL A 348 14.37 -8.93 -13.26
N VAL A 349 14.29 -7.64 -12.94
CA VAL A 349 14.92 -6.56 -13.74
C VAL A 349 16.44 -6.76 -13.84
N LYS A 350 17.09 -7.08 -12.72
CA LYS A 350 18.54 -7.39 -12.69
C LYS A 350 18.86 -8.61 -13.53
N SER A 351 18.03 -9.66 -13.48
CA SER A 351 18.20 -10.87 -14.29
C SER A 351 18.07 -10.59 -15.80
N SER A 352 17.35 -9.54 -16.20
CA SER A 352 17.26 -9.03 -17.57
C SER A 352 18.44 -8.13 -17.97
N ARG A 353 19.50 -8.06 -17.14
CA ARG A 353 20.72 -7.25 -17.35
C ARG A 353 20.43 -5.75 -17.47
N CYS A 354 19.42 -5.25 -16.77
CA CYS A 354 19.01 -3.86 -16.75
C CYS A 354 19.23 -3.23 -15.37
N GLN A 355 19.22 -1.90 -15.30
CA GLN A 355 19.31 -1.14 -14.05
C GLN A 355 17.94 -1.05 -13.36
N THR A 356 17.95 -1.17 -12.04
CA THR A 356 16.79 -0.99 -11.17
C THR A 356 16.88 0.36 -10.48
N GLU A 357 15.81 1.15 -10.56
CA GLU A 357 15.67 2.37 -9.75
C GLU A 357 14.32 2.37 -9.06
N GLU A 358 14.34 2.67 -7.77
CA GLU A 358 13.18 2.63 -6.88
C GLU A 358 12.57 4.02 -6.72
N ILE A 359 11.36 4.24 -7.23
CA ILE A 359 10.61 5.47 -6.97
C ILE A 359 9.61 5.20 -5.85
N ARG A 360 9.94 5.64 -4.63
CA ARG A 360 9.07 5.50 -3.45
C ARG A 360 8.02 6.59 -3.43
N LEU A 361 6.75 6.19 -3.48
CA LEU A 361 5.63 7.11 -3.29
C LEU A 361 5.31 7.24 -1.79
N PRO A 362 5.30 8.45 -1.21
CA PRO A 362 4.81 8.66 0.15
C PRO A 362 3.28 8.58 0.21
N LEU A 363 2.69 8.49 1.40
CA LEU A 363 1.25 8.75 1.56
C LEU A 363 0.96 10.23 1.25
N LEU A 364 -0.30 10.55 0.97
CA LEU A 364 -0.71 11.94 0.82
C LEU A 364 -0.76 12.63 2.20
N THR A 365 -0.57 13.94 2.25
CA THR A 365 -0.90 14.73 3.44
C THR A 365 -2.40 15.03 3.51
N PRO A 366 -2.95 15.45 4.67
CA PRO A 366 -4.33 15.93 4.76
C PRO A 366 -4.64 17.08 3.80
N GLU A 367 -3.70 17.99 3.60
CA GLU A 367 -3.85 19.12 2.68
C GLU A 367 -3.91 18.64 1.23
N GLU A 368 -3.00 17.75 0.83
CA GLU A 368 -2.98 17.14 -0.51
C GLU A 368 -4.27 16.36 -0.78
N THR A 369 -4.75 15.61 0.20
CA THR A 369 -6.01 14.85 0.11
C THR A 369 -7.21 15.79 -0.06
N SER A 370 -7.19 16.94 0.61
CA SER A 370 -8.22 17.96 0.49
C SER A 370 -8.22 18.57 -0.91
N THR A 371 -7.04 18.88 -1.47
CA THR A 371 -6.88 19.36 -2.85
C THR A 371 -7.51 18.38 -3.84
N VAL A 372 -7.23 17.08 -3.74
CA VAL A 372 -7.81 16.09 -4.65
C VAL A 372 -9.35 16.06 -4.58
N ILE A 373 -9.92 16.11 -3.37
CA ILE A 373 -11.38 16.11 -3.19
C ILE A 373 -12.02 17.37 -3.78
N LEU A 374 -11.40 18.54 -3.56
CA LEU A 374 -11.87 19.82 -4.07
C LEU A 374 -11.72 19.91 -5.60
N ASP A 375 -10.61 19.42 -6.18
CA ASP A 375 -10.41 19.35 -7.64
C ASP A 375 -11.56 18.57 -8.28
N ILE A 376 -11.80 17.34 -7.82
CA ILE A 376 -12.89 16.51 -8.35
C ILE A 376 -14.22 17.26 -8.22
N ALA A 377 -14.48 17.91 -7.08
CA ALA A 377 -15.72 18.63 -6.87
C ALA A 377 -15.88 19.79 -7.85
N ASN A 378 -14.80 20.50 -8.14
CA ASN A 378 -14.79 21.76 -8.89
C ASN A 378 -14.66 21.62 -10.41
N ARG A 379 -14.67 20.39 -10.94
CA ARG A 379 -14.87 20.11 -12.37
C ARG A 379 -16.22 20.57 -12.93
N THR A 380 -17.11 21.10 -12.07
CA THR A 380 -18.31 21.84 -12.46
C THR A 380 -18.52 23.05 -11.54
N THR A 381 -19.23 24.07 -12.03
CA THR A 381 -19.52 25.30 -11.27
C THR A 381 -20.83 25.17 -10.46
N PRO A 382 -21.01 25.90 -9.34
CA PRO A 382 -20.10 26.86 -8.67
C PRO A 382 -18.99 26.21 -7.83
N GLU A 383 -17.92 26.95 -7.52
CA GLU A 383 -16.75 26.39 -6.82
C GLU A 383 -16.98 26.14 -5.32
N ILE A 384 -16.47 25.02 -4.81
CA ILE A 384 -16.40 24.66 -3.39
C ILE A 384 -14.94 24.85 -2.95
N THR A 385 -14.70 25.69 -1.94
CA THR A 385 -13.33 26.14 -1.61
C THR A 385 -12.74 25.49 -0.36
N THR A 386 -13.56 24.89 0.50
CA THR A 386 -13.11 24.35 1.79
C THR A 386 -13.86 23.07 2.16
N LEU A 387 -13.16 22.16 2.82
CA LEU A 387 -13.77 21.03 3.53
C LEU A 387 -14.15 21.46 4.95
N SER A 388 -15.16 20.83 5.53
CA SER A 388 -15.52 21.08 6.94
C SER A 388 -14.51 20.41 7.89
N PRO A 389 -14.36 20.91 9.13
CA PRO A 389 -13.54 20.24 10.14
C PRO A 389 -13.96 18.78 10.41
N HIS A 390 -15.24 18.46 10.23
CA HIS A 390 -15.75 17.08 10.37
C HIS A 390 -15.29 16.16 9.22
N LEU A 391 -15.19 16.69 8.01
CA LEU A 391 -14.71 15.93 6.87
C LEU A 391 -13.20 15.76 6.93
N GLU A 392 -12.45 16.83 7.26
CA GLU A 392 -11.02 16.76 7.54
C GLU A 392 -10.71 15.71 8.61
N TYR A 393 -11.52 15.68 9.66
CA TYR A 393 -11.49 14.64 10.68
C TYR A 393 -11.65 13.22 10.11
N ILE A 394 -12.61 12.99 9.22
CA ILE A 394 -12.78 11.68 8.60
C ILE A 394 -11.56 11.31 7.73
N LEU A 395 -10.97 12.26 7.01
CA LEU A 395 -9.78 12.01 6.18
C LEU A 395 -8.59 11.56 7.02
N GLU A 396 -8.35 12.23 8.13
CA GLU A 396 -7.32 11.84 9.08
C GLU A 396 -7.57 10.45 9.68
N LEU A 397 -8.83 10.12 10.03
CA LEU A 397 -9.18 8.77 10.51
C LEU A 397 -8.86 7.68 9.48
N LEU A 398 -9.10 7.96 8.20
CA LEU A 398 -8.79 7.03 7.12
C LEU A 398 -7.27 6.93 6.84
N GLY A 399 -6.44 7.68 7.55
CA GLY A 399 -4.98 7.64 7.43
C GLY A 399 -4.48 8.16 6.09
N VAL A 400 -5.27 9.01 5.42
CA VAL A 400 -4.96 9.60 4.10
C VAL A 400 -4.47 8.56 3.06
N VAL A 401 -5.01 7.33 3.18
CA VAL A 401 -4.77 6.25 2.22
C VAL A 401 -5.62 6.55 0.97
N PRO A 402 -5.03 6.81 -0.21
CA PRO A 402 -5.80 7.29 -1.36
C PRO A 402 -6.91 6.33 -1.82
N ARG A 403 -6.72 5.02 -1.59
CA ARG A 403 -7.73 3.99 -1.84
C ARG A 403 -8.95 4.08 -0.90
N TYR A 404 -8.77 4.52 0.35
CA TYR A 404 -9.89 4.78 1.26
C TYR A 404 -10.53 6.14 0.99
N MET A 405 -9.74 7.12 0.56
CA MET A 405 -10.26 8.37 0.03
C MET A 405 -11.17 8.11 -1.18
N GLU A 406 -10.80 7.22 -2.09
CA GLU A 406 -11.68 6.80 -3.19
C GLU A 406 -13.01 6.23 -2.65
N CYS A 407 -12.97 5.32 -1.67
CA CYS A 407 -14.19 4.81 -1.01
C CYS A 407 -15.02 5.91 -0.34
N LEU A 408 -14.36 6.92 0.24
CA LEU A 408 -15.00 8.08 0.86
C LEU A 408 -15.70 8.95 -0.18
N ILE A 409 -15.03 9.31 -1.29
CA ILE A 409 -15.59 10.10 -2.41
C ILE A 409 -16.82 9.40 -2.97
N TRP A 410 -16.74 8.09 -3.20
CA TRP A 410 -17.88 7.29 -3.62
C TRP A 410 -19.03 7.28 -2.59
N SER A 411 -18.71 7.24 -1.30
CA SER A 411 -19.72 7.27 -0.22
C SER A 411 -20.40 8.64 -0.11
N MET A 412 -19.65 9.73 -0.28
CA MET A 412 -20.18 11.08 -0.36
C MET A 412 -21.15 11.22 -1.56
N ALA A 413 -20.75 10.72 -2.74
CA ALA A 413 -21.60 10.74 -3.94
C ALA A 413 -22.92 9.99 -3.75
N ALA A 414 -22.84 8.80 -3.16
CA ALA A 414 -23.98 7.96 -2.84
C ALA A 414 -24.95 8.64 -1.85
N LEU A 415 -24.43 9.16 -0.73
CA LEU A 415 -25.23 9.84 0.29
C LEU A 415 -25.88 11.11 -0.25
N GLY A 416 -25.14 11.95 -0.97
CA GLY A 416 -25.69 13.16 -1.53
C GLY A 416 -26.74 12.88 -2.63
N THR A 417 -26.56 11.81 -3.41
CA THR A 417 -27.59 11.37 -4.38
C THR A 417 -28.87 10.94 -3.68
N ALA A 418 -28.76 10.10 -2.64
CA ALA A 418 -29.91 9.64 -1.87
C ALA A 418 -30.67 10.81 -1.23
N HIS A 419 -29.93 11.81 -0.72
CA HIS A 419 -30.53 13.03 -0.17
C HIS A 419 -31.21 13.89 -1.25
N LEU A 420 -30.66 13.97 -2.46
CA LEU A 420 -31.29 14.72 -3.56
C LEU A 420 -32.59 14.08 -4.08
N GLN A 421 -32.66 12.74 -4.05
CA GLN A 421 -33.73 11.98 -4.71
C GLN A 421 -34.83 11.50 -3.74
N SER A 422 -34.79 11.90 -2.46
CA SER A 422 -35.81 11.58 -1.44
C SER A 422 -36.21 10.09 -1.41
N ASP A 423 -35.40 9.24 -0.77
CA ASP A 423 -35.58 7.78 -0.64
C ASP A 423 -35.28 6.92 -1.88
N ALA A 424 -34.50 7.41 -2.84
CA ALA A 424 -33.86 6.50 -3.80
C ALA A 424 -32.90 5.56 -3.06
N ALA A 425 -33.03 4.24 -3.30
CA ALA A 425 -32.06 3.27 -2.81
C ALA A 425 -30.65 3.72 -3.24
N ILE A 426 -29.68 3.57 -2.34
CA ILE A 426 -28.30 3.97 -2.58
C ILE A 426 -27.74 3.14 -3.75
N ASP A 427 -27.75 3.70 -4.97
CA ASP A 427 -27.12 3.10 -6.14
C ASP A 427 -25.61 3.30 -6.06
N ASN A 428 -24.91 2.19 -5.90
CA ASN A 428 -23.46 2.15 -5.71
C ASN A 428 -22.70 1.68 -6.95
N THR A 429 -23.38 1.47 -8.07
CA THR A 429 -22.77 0.95 -9.28
C THR A 429 -22.15 2.06 -10.15
N LYS A 430 -22.57 3.30 -9.91
CA LYS A 430 -22.30 4.47 -10.75
C LYS A 430 -22.02 5.70 -9.90
N PHE A 431 -20.93 6.39 -10.22
CA PHE A 431 -20.55 7.62 -9.55
C PHE A 431 -21.36 8.78 -10.12
N ARG A 432 -22.07 9.51 -9.26
CA ARG A 432 -22.82 10.71 -9.64
C ARG A 432 -22.15 11.95 -9.05
N HIS A 433 -21.53 12.74 -9.92
CA HIS A 433 -20.85 13.99 -9.55
C HIS A 433 -21.79 14.97 -8.87
N ALA A 434 -23.04 15.06 -9.32
CA ALA A 434 -24.06 15.91 -8.70
C ALA A 434 -24.32 15.54 -7.22
N GLY A 435 -24.40 14.24 -6.90
CA GLY A 435 -24.55 13.78 -5.52
C GLY A 435 -23.33 14.11 -4.67
N PHE A 436 -22.12 13.94 -5.22
CA PHE A 436 -20.88 14.26 -4.53
C PHE A 436 -20.81 15.74 -4.15
N ARG A 437 -21.11 16.62 -5.10
CA ARG A 437 -21.18 18.08 -4.87
C ARG A 437 -22.28 18.48 -3.90
N HIS A 438 -23.44 17.81 -3.93
CA HIS A 438 -24.50 18.06 -2.96
C HIS A 438 -24.06 17.74 -1.53
N PHE A 439 -23.35 16.61 -1.33
CA PHE A 439 -22.80 16.28 -0.02
C PHE A 439 -21.85 17.37 0.49
N LEU A 440 -20.88 17.77 -0.34
CA LEU A 440 -19.91 18.81 0.04
C LEU A 440 -20.57 20.18 0.25
N SER A 441 -21.56 20.57 -0.56
CA SER A 441 -22.15 21.91 -0.42
C SER A 441 -23.23 22.00 0.67
N LYS A 442 -23.91 20.91 1.03
CA LYS A 442 -25.10 20.93 1.90
C LYS A 442 -25.04 20.02 3.12
N MET A 443 -24.18 19.00 3.14
CA MET A 443 -24.23 17.96 4.19
C MET A 443 -22.98 17.93 5.08
N GLN A 444 -21.80 18.30 4.57
CA GLN A 444 -20.53 18.11 5.29
C GLN A 444 -20.41 18.85 6.63
N ASN A 445 -21.25 19.86 6.89
CA ASN A 445 -21.23 20.61 8.15
C ASN A 445 -22.09 19.97 9.24
N ASP A 446 -22.89 18.96 8.92
CA ASP A 446 -23.72 18.24 9.88
C ASP A 446 -22.95 17.01 10.41
N PRO A 447 -22.65 16.94 11.72
CA PRO A 447 -21.98 15.79 12.33
C PRO A 447 -22.72 14.47 12.09
N ALA A 448 -24.05 14.46 12.02
CA ALA A 448 -24.84 13.26 11.79
C ALA A 448 -24.60 12.68 10.39
N HIS A 449 -24.55 13.55 9.36
CA HIS A 449 -24.21 13.14 8.00
C HIS A 449 -22.76 12.65 7.89
N CYS A 450 -21.83 13.29 8.58
CA CYS A 450 -20.43 12.88 8.62
C CYS A 450 -20.25 11.52 9.32
N ASN A 451 -20.96 11.28 10.41
CA ASN A 451 -20.96 9.97 11.08
C ASN A 451 -21.54 8.88 10.17
N HIS A 452 -22.64 9.16 9.45
CA HIS A 452 -23.20 8.23 8.47
C HIS A 452 -22.22 7.96 7.32
N LEU A 453 -21.51 9.00 6.85
CA LEU A 453 -20.45 8.88 5.84
C LEU A 453 -19.34 7.93 6.30
N LEU A 454 -18.85 8.09 7.54
CA LEU A 454 -17.81 7.24 8.10
C LEU A 454 -18.28 5.77 8.21
N GLN A 455 -19.53 5.55 8.64
CA GLN A 455 -20.12 4.20 8.74
C GLN A 455 -20.20 3.51 7.38
N ILE A 456 -20.75 4.16 6.35
CA ILE A 456 -20.84 3.60 4.99
C ILE A 456 -19.44 3.37 4.42
N THR A 457 -18.53 4.33 4.59
CA THR A 457 -17.16 4.22 4.08
C THR A 457 -16.44 3.02 4.70
N ASN A 458 -16.55 2.84 6.02
CA ASN A 458 -16.00 1.67 6.72
C ASN A 458 -16.58 0.36 6.18
N GLN A 459 -17.90 0.30 5.95
CA GLN A 459 -18.53 -0.89 5.34
C GLN A 459 -17.97 -1.20 3.96
N ARG A 460 -17.82 -0.19 3.09
CA ARG A 460 -17.23 -0.35 1.75
C ARG A 460 -15.79 -0.86 1.81
N ILE A 461 -14.96 -0.28 2.67
CA ILE A 461 -13.57 -0.71 2.84
C ILE A 461 -13.54 -2.18 3.28
N LEU A 462 -14.33 -2.56 4.28
CA LEU A 462 -14.35 -3.94 4.78
C LEU A 462 -14.95 -4.96 3.79
N GLN A 463 -15.81 -4.53 2.86
CA GLN A 463 -16.31 -5.35 1.77
C GLN A 463 -15.28 -5.52 0.66
N LYS A 464 -14.70 -4.40 0.18
CA LYS A 464 -13.71 -4.37 -0.90
C LYS A 464 -12.42 -5.09 -0.49
N TYR A 465 -12.03 -5.02 0.79
CA TYR A 465 -10.79 -5.59 1.32
C TYR A 465 -11.03 -6.68 2.38
N HIS A 466 -11.92 -7.63 2.08
CA HIS A 466 -12.26 -8.73 2.98
C HIS A 466 -11.06 -9.61 3.37
N GLN A 467 -10.01 -9.66 2.55
CA GLN A 467 -8.76 -10.39 2.79
C GLN A 467 -8.06 -10.01 4.11
N TYR A 468 -8.25 -8.77 4.59
CA TYR A 468 -7.71 -8.33 5.87
C TYR A 468 -8.23 -9.16 7.04
N ARG A 469 -9.44 -9.72 6.94
CA ARG A 469 -9.99 -10.60 7.98
C ARG A 469 -9.16 -11.84 8.21
N THR A 470 -8.62 -12.41 7.13
CA THR A 470 -7.75 -13.59 7.19
C THR A 470 -6.41 -13.21 7.80
N ILE A 471 -5.82 -12.09 7.34
CA ILE A 471 -4.52 -11.62 7.84
C ILE A 471 -4.58 -11.32 9.34
N PHE A 472 -5.63 -10.66 9.82
CA PHE A 472 -5.82 -10.42 11.25
C PHE A 472 -6.02 -11.71 12.07
N GLY A 473 -6.47 -12.80 11.44
CA GLY A 473 -6.49 -14.12 12.06
C GLY A 473 -5.09 -14.69 12.27
N ASP A 474 -4.18 -14.50 11.31
CA ASP A 474 -2.81 -15.01 11.37
C ASP A 474 -1.90 -14.26 12.36
N ILE A 475 -2.34 -13.10 12.84
CA ILE A 475 -1.61 -12.26 13.80
C ILE A 475 -2.38 -12.02 15.11
N ALA A 476 -3.41 -12.83 15.39
CA ALA A 476 -4.39 -12.55 16.44
C ALA A 476 -3.78 -12.36 17.86
N GLU A 477 -2.72 -13.10 18.18
CA GLU A 477 -2.03 -13.02 19.49
C GLU A 477 -1.23 -11.71 19.65
N ASP A 478 -0.78 -11.13 18.53
CA ASP A 478 0.05 -9.94 18.47
C ASP A 478 -0.73 -8.65 18.13
N ILE A 479 -2.05 -8.74 18.01
CA ILE A 479 -2.94 -7.56 17.86
C ILE A 479 -2.65 -6.49 18.93
N PRO A 480 -2.48 -6.82 20.24
CA PRO A 480 -2.17 -5.80 21.25
C PRO A 480 -0.87 -5.05 20.95
N THR A 481 0.16 -5.75 20.48
CA THR A 481 1.45 -5.17 20.08
C THR A 481 1.27 -4.24 18.88
N LEU A 482 0.61 -4.72 17.82
CA LEU A 482 0.31 -3.96 16.61
C LEU A 482 -0.42 -2.63 16.94
N VAL A 483 -1.44 -2.74 17.79
CA VAL A 483 -2.21 -1.59 18.23
C VAL A 483 -1.35 -0.62 19.05
N ALA A 484 -0.57 -1.11 20.01
CA ALA A 484 0.25 -0.25 20.85
C ALA A 484 1.28 0.53 20.03
N HIS A 485 1.91 -0.12 19.04
CA HIS A 485 2.80 0.55 18.09
C HIS A 485 2.09 1.65 17.30
N THR A 486 0.85 1.40 16.89
CA THR A 486 0.05 2.38 16.14
C THR A 486 -0.40 3.55 17.00
N LEU A 487 -0.94 3.28 18.19
CA LEU A 487 -1.47 4.32 19.06
C LEU A 487 -0.36 5.20 19.63
N PHE A 488 0.73 4.59 20.13
CA PHE A 488 1.77 5.32 20.86
C PHE A 488 2.97 5.72 19.98
N GLY A 489 2.89 5.48 18.66
CA GLY A 489 3.96 5.85 17.74
C GLY A 489 5.31 5.18 18.04
N LEU A 490 5.29 3.97 18.61
CA LEU A 490 6.51 3.27 18.98
C LEU A 490 7.25 2.84 17.72
N GLN A 491 8.53 3.21 17.61
CA GLN A 491 9.38 2.81 16.50
C GLN A 491 9.56 1.29 16.50
N ILE A 492 9.42 0.68 15.32
CA ILE A 492 9.83 -0.71 15.14
C ILE A 492 11.35 -0.78 14.99
N LYS A 493 11.97 -1.79 15.59
CA LYS A 493 13.42 -1.98 15.50
C LYS A 493 13.85 -2.57 14.15
N SER A 494 12.99 -3.35 13.52
CA SER A 494 13.25 -4.01 12.25
C SER A 494 11.96 -4.33 11.50
N ARG A 495 11.99 -4.22 10.17
CA ARG A 495 10.91 -4.68 9.28
C ARG A 495 10.75 -6.21 9.29
N SER A 496 11.78 -6.94 9.69
CA SER A 496 11.73 -8.40 9.90
C SER A 496 11.12 -8.83 11.23
N MET A 497 10.69 -7.89 12.08
CA MET A 497 9.95 -8.18 13.30
C MET A 497 8.72 -9.02 12.98
N LYS A 498 8.53 -10.13 13.69
CA LYS A 498 7.36 -11.01 13.53
C LYS A 498 6.20 -10.54 14.41
N LEU A 499 5.01 -10.56 13.82
CA LEU A 499 3.70 -10.43 14.45
C LEU A 499 2.91 -11.66 14.01
N GLY A 500 2.80 -12.66 14.87
CA GLY A 500 2.24 -13.97 14.57
C GLY A 500 3.03 -14.69 13.48
N LYS A 501 2.33 -15.10 12.43
CA LYS A 501 2.94 -15.79 11.28
C LYS A 501 3.59 -14.84 10.26
N LEU A 502 3.37 -13.54 10.38
CA LEU A 502 3.79 -12.55 9.38
C LEU A 502 4.84 -11.61 9.98
N THR A 503 5.66 -11.05 9.12
CA THR A 503 6.59 -9.96 9.44
C THR A 503 5.92 -8.60 9.22
N VAL A 504 6.49 -7.55 9.81
CA VAL A 504 6.07 -6.17 9.55
C VAL A 504 6.19 -5.83 8.07
N GLU A 505 7.25 -6.28 7.40
CA GLU A 505 7.40 -6.13 5.95
C GLU A 505 6.26 -6.79 5.17
N GLU A 506 5.89 -8.03 5.50
CA GLU A 506 4.78 -8.73 4.85
C GLU A 506 3.43 -8.05 5.11
N LEU A 507 3.21 -7.51 6.31
CA LEU A 507 2.00 -6.76 6.64
C LEU A 507 1.93 -5.42 5.88
N GLU A 508 3.05 -4.73 5.70
CA GLU A 508 3.16 -3.54 4.86
C GLU A 508 2.90 -3.89 3.39
N GLN A 509 3.52 -4.95 2.86
CA GLN A 509 3.30 -5.43 1.49
C GLN A 509 1.85 -5.86 1.23
N LYS A 510 1.14 -6.34 2.25
CA LYS A 510 -0.28 -6.69 2.18
C LYS A 510 -1.22 -5.50 2.44
N ASP A 511 -0.69 -4.29 2.57
CA ASP A 511 -1.43 -3.05 2.82
C ASP A 511 -2.29 -3.06 4.07
N VAL A 512 -1.86 -3.82 5.08
CA VAL A 512 -2.53 -3.84 6.38
C VAL A 512 -2.06 -2.66 7.21
N ILE A 513 -0.76 -2.40 7.19
CA ILE A 513 -0.09 -1.34 7.94
C ILE A 513 0.74 -0.47 6.99
N PHE A 514 1.11 0.72 7.45
CA PHE A 514 1.97 1.64 6.72
C PHE A 514 3.09 2.10 7.64
N LEU A 515 4.32 2.18 7.14
CA LEU A 515 5.44 2.74 7.88
C LEU A 515 5.72 4.17 7.45
N ASP A 516 5.97 5.05 8.42
CA ASP A 516 6.46 6.40 8.14
C ASP A 516 7.99 6.41 7.95
N GLY A 517 8.54 7.58 7.62
CA GLY A 517 9.99 7.77 7.42
C GLY A 517 10.85 7.49 8.66
N GLN A 518 10.24 7.31 9.83
CA GLN A 518 10.89 6.99 11.11
C GLN A 518 10.65 5.53 11.54
N ASN A 519 10.11 4.69 10.65
CA ASN A 519 9.69 3.32 10.96
C ASN A 519 8.68 3.26 12.13
N ARG A 520 7.78 4.23 12.23
CA ARG A 520 6.61 4.12 13.10
C ARG A 520 5.48 3.50 12.30
N MET A 521 4.78 2.57 12.94
CA MET A 521 3.71 1.83 12.31
C MET A 521 2.41 2.61 12.40
N HIS A 522 1.69 2.68 11.29
CA HIS A 522 0.36 3.26 11.21
C HIS A 522 -0.63 2.20 10.73
N LEU A 523 -1.63 1.90 11.56
CA LEU A 523 -2.80 1.13 11.19
C LEU A 523 -3.97 2.10 10.98
N PRO A 524 -4.60 2.13 9.79
CA PRO A 524 -5.76 2.98 9.54
C PRO A 524 -6.89 2.72 10.53
N PHE A 525 -7.67 3.75 10.87
CA PHE A 525 -8.69 3.64 11.91
C PHE A 525 -9.70 2.52 11.63
N VAL A 526 -10.15 2.37 10.39
CA VAL A 526 -11.11 1.33 10.00
C VAL A 526 -10.63 -0.08 10.37
N HIS A 527 -9.31 -0.31 10.31
CA HIS A 527 -8.69 -1.56 10.73
C HIS A 527 -8.54 -1.65 12.25
N LEU A 528 -8.07 -0.57 12.91
CA LEU A 528 -8.04 -0.50 14.38
C LEU A 528 -9.44 -0.77 14.96
N HIS A 529 -10.46 -0.08 14.45
CA HIS A 529 -11.85 -0.24 14.84
C HIS A 529 -12.34 -1.67 14.64
N PHE A 530 -12.07 -2.27 13.46
CA PHE A 530 -12.42 -3.67 13.22
C PHE A 530 -11.75 -4.62 14.23
N LEU A 531 -10.46 -4.43 14.51
CA LEU A 531 -9.71 -5.23 15.47
C LEU A 531 -10.29 -5.09 16.89
N TYR A 532 -10.57 -3.87 17.32
CA TYR A 532 -11.16 -3.59 18.63
C TYR A 532 -12.60 -4.10 18.77
N ALA A 533 -13.43 -3.92 17.75
CA ALA A 533 -14.83 -4.32 17.80
C ALA A 533 -15.02 -5.83 17.69
N LYS A 534 -14.17 -6.55 16.93
CA LYS A 534 -14.41 -7.96 16.56
C LYS A 534 -13.32 -8.94 16.97
N LYS A 535 -12.10 -8.48 17.25
CA LYS A 535 -10.93 -9.34 17.52
C LYS A 535 -10.22 -9.00 18.83
N ARG A 536 -10.88 -8.25 19.72
CA ARG A 536 -10.32 -7.88 21.02
C ARG A 536 -9.94 -9.13 21.82
N SER A 537 -8.69 -9.19 22.24
CA SER A 537 -8.25 -10.17 23.23
C SER A 537 -8.67 -9.74 24.64
N ARG A 538 -8.58 -10.67 25.61
CA ARG A 538 -8.72 -10.31 27.04
C ARG A 538 -7.56 -9.44 27.56
N THR A 539 -6.49 -9.29 26.77
CA THR A 539 -5.27 -8.56 27.11
C THR A 539 -5.24 -7.13 26.58
N MET A 540 -6.28 -6.64 25.90
CA MET A 540 -6.39 -5.23 25.52
C MET A 540 -7.36 -4.47 26.43
N PRO A 541 -7.03 -3.22 26.83
CA PRO A 541 -7.98 -2.36 27.53
C PRO A 541 -9.18 -2.03 26.65
N ARG A 542 -10.32 -1.76 27.30
CA ARG A 542 -11.50 -1.22 26.63
C ARG A 542 -11.29 0.26 26.32
N ILE A 543 -11.06 0.56 25.04
CA ILE A 543 -10.93 1.93 24.52
C ILE A 543 -12.17 2.22 23.68
N ARG A 544 -13.20 2.81 24.29
CA ARG A 544 -14.49 3.05 23.60
C ARG A 544 -14.36 3.87 22.32
N ALA A 545 -13.42 4.82 22.29
CA ALA A 545 -13.12 5.63 21.09
C ALA A 545 -12.69 4.79 19.87
N LEU A 546 -12.22 3.56 20.10
CA LEU A 546 -11.88 2.59 19.04
C LEU A 546 -13.00 1.56 18.81
N GLU A 547 -13.86 1.31 19.81
CA GLU A 547 -14.95 0.33 19.71
C GLU A 547 -16.17 0.86 18.95
N SER A 548 -16.42 2.19 18.97
CA SER A 548 -17.50 2.82 18.21
C SER A 548 -16.98 3.81 17.17
N LEU A 549 -17.72 3.92 16.07
CA LEU A 549 -17.58 5.00 15.10
C LEU A 549 -18.28 6.28 15.55
N ASP A 550 -19.08 6.22 16.62
CA ASP A 550 -19.72 7.41 17.21
C ASP A 550 -18.66 8.30 17.86
N ASN A 551 -18.92 9.61 17.81
CA ASN A 551 -18.06 10.64 18.39
C ASN A 551 -18.54 11.06 19.80
N ASP A 552 -19.28 10.23 20.54
CA ASP A 552 -19.77 10.63 21.87
C ASP A 552 -19.14 9.77 22.97
N LEU A 553 -18.35 10.42 23.85
CA LEU A 553 -17.85 9.84 25.09
C LEU A 553 -18.44 10.61 26.26
N SER A 554 -19.05 9.92 27.23
CA SER A 554 -19.47 10.56 28.48
C SER A 554 -18.25 10.90 29.35
N SER A 555 -18.38 11.86 30.27
CA SER A 555 -17.33 12.20 31.25
C SER A 555 -16.80 10.95 31.96
N ASP A 556 -17.74 10.10 32.41
CA ASP A 556 -17.42 8.85 33.08
C ASP A 556 -16.56 7.89 32.24
N GLN A 557 -16.82 7.83 30.93
CA GLN A 557 -16.09 6.96 30.02
C GLN A 557 -14.68 7.51 29.73
N ASN A 558 -14.53 8.83 29.79
CA ASN A 558 -13.28 9.50 29.47
C ASN A 558 -12.29 9.44 30.64
N GLU A 559 -12.76 9.53 31.89
CA GLU A 559 -11.92 9.26 33.07
C GLU A 559 -11.33 7.84 33.03
N GLY A 560 -12.16 6.83 32.72
CA GLY A 560 -11.71 5.45 32.58
C GLY A 560 -10.76 5.25 31.39
N LEU A 561 -10.89 6.06 30.34
CA LEU A 561 -10.03 6.02 29.15
C LEU A 561 -8.59 6.40 29.49
N THR A 562 -8.37 7.50 30.21
CA THR A 562 -7.03 7.98 30.56
C THR A 562 -6.23 6.91 31.33
N ALA A 563 -6.84 6.31 32.35
CA ALA A 563 -6.21 5.25 33.12
C ALA A 563 -5.92 3.98 32.28
N ALA A 564 -6.85 3.61 31.40
CA ALA A 564 -6.67 2.48 30.47
C ALA A 564 -5.48 2.71 29.52
N ILE A 565 -5.31 3.94 29.03
CA ILE A 565 -4.23 4.32 28.10
C ILE A 565 -2.86 4.30 28.77
N VAL A 566 -2.74 4.92 29.95
CA VAL A 566 -1.47 4.90 30.70
C VAL A 566 -1.07 3.45 31.01
N ALA A 567 -2.03 2.62 31.42
CA ALA A 567 -1.77 1.20 31.69
C ALA A 567 -1.38 0.41 30.43
N PHE A 568 -1.99 0.70 29.28
CA PHE A 568 -1.66 0.02 28.03
C PHE A 568 -0.27 0.41 27.52
N ARG A 569 0.08 1.69 27.64
CA ARG A 569 1.43 2.17 27.31
C ARG A 569 2.48 1.56 28.21
N LEU A 570 2.20 1.49 29.51
CA LEU A 570 3.06 0.81 30.49
C LEU A 570 3.32 -0.65 30.09
N TRP A 571 2.28 -1.38 29.69
CA TRP A 571 2.40 -2.73 29.17
C TRP A 571 3.27 -2.84 27.91
N ALA A 572 3.09 -1.91 26.97
CA ALA A 572 3.83 -1.91 25.71
C ALA A 572 5.33 -1.66 25.96
N VAL A 573 5.66 -0.71 26.83
CA VAL A 573 7.03 -0.35 27.19
C VAL A 573 7.75 -1.49 27.92
N ILE A 574 7.07 -2.20 28.83
CA ILE A 574 7.68 -3.30 29.60
C ILE A 574 7.70 -4.66 28.86
N GLY A 575 7.28 -4.70 27.59
CA GLY A 575 7.43 -5.87 26.72
C GLY A 575 6.30 -6.90 26.79
N GLY A 576 5.09 -6.50 27.19
CA GLY A 576 3.84 -7.17 26.86
C GLY A 576 3.50 -8.52 27.54
N GLN A 577 4.48 -9.30 28.00
CA GLN A 577 4.21 -10.61 28.62
C GLN A 577 5.01 -10.91 29.89
N SER A 578 6.00 -10.07 30.21
CA SER A 578 6.78 -10.15 31.43
C SER A 578 5.89 -9.71 32.60
N GLY A 579 5.35 -10.65 33.38
CA GLY A 579 4.47 -10.38 34.53
C GLY A 579 5.07 -9.50 35.65
N SER A 580 6.24 -8.93 35.44
CA SER A 580 6.85 -7.85 36.21
C SER A 580 7.79 -7.06 35.28
N GLY A 581 7.83 -5.75 35.45
CA GLY A 581 8.66 -4.87 34.62
C GLY A 581 8.96 -3.55 35.30
N MET A 582 9.99 -2.88 34.78
CA MET A 582 10.39 -1.54 35.20
C MET A 582 10.47 -0.65 33.97
N CYS A 583 9.98 0.57 34.09
CA CYS A 583 10.16 1.62 33.11
C CYS A 583 10.40 2.96 33.81
N LYS A 584 10.82 3.95 33.03
CA LYS A 584 10.92 5.34 33.47
C LYS A 584 9.58 6.06 33.29
N LEU A 585 9.36 7.13 34.04
CA LEU A 585 8.20 8.00 33.86
C LEU A 585 8.23 8.65 32.48
N SER A 586 9.43 8.99 31.98
CA SER A 586 9.63 9.51 30.62
C SER A 586 9.18 8.54 29.52
N ASP A 587 9.11 7.24 29.79
CA ASP A 587 8.63 6.26 28.80
C ASP A 587 7.09 6.32 28.66
N LEU A 588 6.40 6.79 29.70
CA LEU A 588 4.94 6.85 29.76
C LEU A 588 4.40 8.24 29.38
N MET A 589 5.08 9.30 29.79
CA MET A 589 4.60 10.68 29.68
C MET A 589 5.76 11.63 29.45
N ARG A 590 5.48 12.76 28.79
CA ARG A 590 6.47 13.81 28.59
C ARG A 590 6.83 14.46 29.94
N LEU A 591 8.13 14.59 30.20
CA LEU A 591 8.64 15.30 31.37
C LEU A 591 8.94 16.76 31.02
N ARG A 592 8.72 17.66 31.98
CA ARG A 592 9.18 19.05 31.85
C ARG A 592 10.71 19.14 32.03
N PRO A 593 11.35 20.18 31.48
CA PRO A 593 12.79 20.38 31.68
C PRO A 593 13.16 20.39 33.18
N GLY A 594 14.12 19.54 33.55
CA GLY A 594 14.62 19.45 34.93
C GLY A 594 13.77 18.61 35.90
N GLN A 595 12.65 18.04 35.47
CA GLN A 595 11.88 17.11 36.31
C GLN A 595 12.62 15.78 36.49
N THR A 596 12.58 15.26 37.72
CA THR A 596 13.14 13.95 38.06
C THR A 596 12.42 12.83 37.31
N ASP A 597 13.18 11.98 36.63
CA ASP A 597 12.65 10.82 35.92
C ASP A 597 12.53 9.59 36.85
N ILE A 598 11.29 9.34 37.31
CA ILE A 598 10.97 8.39 38.37
C ILE A 598 10.90 6.96 37.82
N ASP A 599 11.55 6.01 38.50
CA ASP A 599 11.40 4.57 38.21
C ASP A 599 10.02 4.07 38.64
N ILE A 600 9.34 3.38 37.72
CA ILE A 600 8.03 2.79 37.92
C ILE A 600 8.16 1.27 37.80
N THR A 601 7.73 0.57 38.84
CA THR A 601 7.75 -0.90 38.87
C THR A 601 6.34 -1.47 38.95
N VAL A 602 6.11 -2.55 38.21
CA VAL A 602 4.85 -3.30 38.19
C VAL A 602 5.16 -4.77 38.44
N ASN A 603 4.41 -5.42 39.34
CA ASN A 603 4.69 -6.77 39.82
C ASN A 603 3.55 -7.76 39.57
N HIS A 604 2.79 -7.71 38.46
CA HIS A 604 1.70 -8.68 38.25
C HIS A 604 1.43 -9.04 36.78
N ARG A 605 0.86 -10.25 36.57
CA ARG A 605 0.17 -10.63 35.32
C ARG A 605 -1.14 -9.85 35.25
N THR A 606 -1.15 -8.73 34.55
CA THR A 606 -2.24 -7.77 34.62
C THR A 606 -3.31 -7.98 33.55
N SER A 607 -4.56 -8.07 33.99
CA SER A 607 -5.70 -7.64 33.18
C SER A 607 -5.70 -6.10 33.08
N PHE A 608 -5.91 -5.56 31.89
CA PHE A 608 -6.07 -4.11 31.60
C PHE A 608 -7.51 -3.63 31.75
N GLU A 609 -8.38 -4.48 32.26
CA GLU A 609 -9.74 -4.09 32.57
C GLU A 609 -9.74 -3.02 33.66
N VAL A 610 -10.26 -1.83 33.36
CA VAL A 610 -10.48 -0.80 34.36
C VAL A 610 -11.61 -1.27 35.26
N LYS A 611 -11.30 -1.54 36.53
CA LYS A 611 -12.30 -1.95 37.52
C LYS A 611 -12.87 -0.75 38.25
N GLN A 612 -14.19 -0.71 38.35
CA GLN A 612 -14.86 0.26 39.22
C GLN A 612 -14.62 -0.13 40.68
N CYS A 613 -14.20 0.83 41.50
CA CYS A 613 -14.10 0.61 42.94
C CYS A 613 -15.49 0.39 43.54
N PRO A 614 -15.69 -0.65 44.36
CA PRO A 614 -16.99 -0.93 44.97
C PRO A 614 -17.38 0.12 46.03
N LYS A 615 -16.39 0.85 46.56
CA LYS A 615 -16.56 1.94 47.52
C LYS A 615 -15.66 3.11 47.12
N GLN A 616 -15.99 4.31 47.58
CA GLN A 616 -15.12 5.48 47.40
C GLN A 616 -13.78 5.24 48.09
N VAL A 617 -12.71 5.41 47.32
CA VAL A 617 -11.34 5.44 47.84
C VAL A 617 -10.99 6.88 48.17
N THR A 618 -10.44 7.09 49.35
CA THR A 618 -10.03 8.38 49.91
C THR A 618 -8.64 8.26 50.50
N SER A 619 -8.00 9.38 50.81
CA SER A 619 -6.71 9.37 51.53
C SER A 619 -6.74 8.58 52.84
N SER A 620 -7.89 8.54 53.53
CA SER A 620 -8.03 7.83 54.81
C SER A 620 -8.12 6.31 54.69
N ASN A 621 -8.60 5.77 53.57
CA ASN A 621 -8.74 4.32 53.36
C ASN A 621 -7.77 3.74 52.31
N TRP A 622 -6.90 4.57 51.74
CA TRP A 622 -5.94 4.16 50.72
C TRP A 622 -5.04 3.01 51.18
N ALA A 623 -4.50 3.05 52.41
CA ALA A 623 -3.59 2.01 52.89
C ALA A 623 -4.27 0.63 52.95
N GLU A 624 -5.53 0.58 53.39
CA GLU A 624 -6.35 -0.63 53.40
C GLU A 624 -6.61 -1.12 51.96
N PHE A 625 -7.08 -0.22 51.10
CA PHE A 625 -7.33 -0.52 49.69
C PHE A 625 -6.08 -1.04 48.97
N TYR A 626 -4.95 -0.33 49.11
CA TYR A 626 -3.67 -0.67 48.49
C TYR A 626 -3.09 -1.98 49.04
N ALA A 627 -3.31 -2.31 50.32
CA ALA A 627 -2.89 -3.60 50.89
C ALA A 627 -3.67 -4.79 50.30
N THR A 628 -4.95 -4.61 49.94
CA THR A 628 -5.76 -5.68 49.31
C THR A 628 -5.32 -6.04 47.89
N ARG A 629 -4.35 -5.33 47.31
CA ARG A 629 -3.82 -5.58 45.96
C ARG A 629 -3.22 -6.98 45.76
N THR A 630 -2.74 -7.63 46.83
CA THR A 630 -2.02 -8.92 46.74
C THR A 630 -2.89 -10.08 46.26
N THR A 631 -4.21 -9.90 46.16
CA THR A 631 -5.18 -10.87 45.62
C THR A 631 -5.87 -10.40 44.34
N ALA A 632 -5.57 -9.19 43.84
CA ALA A 632 -6.29 -8.57 42.73
C ALA A 632 -5.69 -8.94 41.35
N ALA A 633 -6.53 -9.42 40.44
CA ALA A 633 -6.15 -9.73 39.04
C ALA A 633 -5.97 -8.49 38.14
N THR A 634 -6.06 -7.27 38.68
CA THR A 634 -6.18 -6.01 37.92
C THR A 634 -5.32 -4.90 38.53
N LEU A 635 -4.67 -4.09 37.68
CA LEU A 635 -3.80 -2.97 38.07
C LEU A 635 -4.52 -1.61 38.09
N VAL A 636 -5.62 -1.49 37.33
CA VAL A 636 -6.23 -0.21 36.99
C VAL A 636 -7.62 -0.10 37.61
N TYR A 637 -7.85 0.99 38.31
CA TYR A 637 -9.09 1.22 39.02
C TYR A 637 -9.64 2.62 38.72
N LYS A 638 -10.95 2.67 38.51
CA LYS A 638 -11.73 3.91 38.52
C LYS A 638 -12.36 4.06 39.90
N ASN A 639 -12.22 5.23 40.51
CA ASN A 639 -12.83 5.54 41.78
C ASN A 639 -14.35 5.74 41.64
N ALA A 640 -15.09 5.60 42.74
CA ALA A 640 -16.51 5.90 42.73
C ALA A 640 -16.74 7.42 42.55
N ALA A 641 -17.80 7.78 41.83
CA ALA A 641 -18.14 9.18 41.55
C ALA A 641 -18.18 10.03 42.83
N SER A 642 -17.80 11.30 42.70
CA SER A 642 -17.76 12.29 43.79
C SER A 642 -16.80 11.95 44.95
N ALA A 643 -15.84 11.04 44.76
CA ALA A 643 -14.82 10.77 45.77
C ALA A 643 -13.93 12.00 45.99
N SER A 644 -13.58 12.29 47.25
CA SER A 644 -12.61 13.33 47.62
C SER A 644 -11.16 12.84 47.46
N PHE A 645 -10.83 12.33 46.28
CA PHE A 645 -9.55 11.72 45.93
C PHE A 645 -9.36 11.75 44.41
N ALA A 646 -8.32 11.09 43.88
CA ALA A 646 -8.14 10.91 42.44
C ALA A 646 -9.29 10.13 41.79
N ASP A 647 -9.62 10.48 40.55
CA ASP A 647 -10.69 9.85 39.77
C ASP A 647 -10.34 8.41 39.39
N SER A 648 -9.05 8.14 39.17
CA SER A 648 -8.55 6.81 38.82
C SER A 648 -7.10 6.61 39.24
N PHE A 649 -6.65 5.36 39.33
CA PHE A 649 -5.29 5.05 39.76
C PHE A 649 -4.79 3.70 39.24
N ILE A 650 -3.46 3.63 39.10
CA ILE A 650 -2.70 2.47 38.66
C ILE A 650 -1.82 2.01 39.83
N LEU A 651 -1.97 0.74 40.21
CA LEU A 651 -1.30 0.17 41.39
C LEU A 651 0.16 -0.24 41.13
N SER A 652 0.92 0.64 40.47
CA SER A 652 2.38 0.54 40.35
C SER A 652 3.08 0.94 41.65
N ASN A 653 4.42 0.85 41.65
CA ASN A 653 5.27 1.39 42.70
C ASN A 653 6.32 2.34 42.11
N PRO A 654 6.24 3.67 42.38
CA PRO A 654 5.15 4.33 43.12
C PRO A 654 3.81 4.26 42.37
N PRO A 655 2.65 4.37 43.07
CA PRO A 655 1.34 4.39 42.42
C PRO A 655 1.15 5.64 41.58
N ILE A 656 0.45 5.52 40.45
CA ILE A 656 0.07 6.64 39.59
C ILE A 656 -1.38 6.99 39.89
N LEU A 657 -1.62 8.22 40.33
CA LEU A 657 -2.95 8.77 40.57
C LEU A 657 -3.31 9.71 39.44
N ILE A 658 -4.52 9.59 38.90
CA ILE A 658 -4.97 10.33 37.73
C ILE A 658 -6.20 11.15 38.10
N GLN A 659 -6.11 12.46 37.87
CA GLN A 659 -7.21 13.40 37.93
C GLN A 659 -7.50 13.91 36.51
N ASP A 660 -8.72 13.72 36.02
CA ASP A 660 -9.13 14.15 34.66
C ASP A 660 -10.14 15.31 34.76
N LYS A 661 -9.81 16.46 34.18
CA LYS A 661 -10.65 17.68 34.21
C LYS A 661 -10.99 18.14 32.80
N GLN A 662 -12.25 17.96 32.44
CA GLN A 662 -12.73 18.16 31.07
C GLN A 662 -13.59 19.41 30.94
N VAL A 663 -13.36 20.16 29.87
CA VAL A 663 -14.06 21.42 29.62
C VAL A 663 -14.56 21.42 28.19
N ARG A 664 -15.87 21.21 28.01
CA ARG A 664 -16.52 21.17 26.69
C ARG A 664 -16.20 22.40 25.83
N LYS A 665 -16.27 23.60 26.43
CA LYS A 665 -15.94 24.85 25.75
C LYS A 665 -14.51 24.87 25.20
N SER A 666 -13.57 24.23 25.90
CA SER A 666 -12.17 24.15 25.48
C SER A 666 -12.00 23.20 24.30
N ARG A 667 -12.74 22.08 24.26
CA ARG A 667 -12.78 21.21 23.08
C ARG A 667 -13.39 21.89 21.86
N GLU A 668 -14.52 22.58 22.05
CA GLU A 668 -15.16 23.37 20.99
C GLU A 668 -14.26 24.52 20.49
N ALA A 669 -13.42 25.07 21.37
CA ALA A 669 -12.40 26.05 20.98
C ALA A 669 -11.28 25.38 20.17
N ALA A 670 -10.75 24.25 20.64
CA ALA A 670 -9.68 23.50 19.98
C ALA A 670 -10.07 23.04 18.56
N ILE A 671 -11.25 22.43 18.38
CA ILE A 671 -11.74 22.01 17.06
C ILE A 671 -11.88 23.20 16.11
N ALA A 672 -12.31 24.35 16.63
CA ALA A 672 -12.48 25.58 15.85
C ALA A 672 -11.16 26.34 15.62
N GLY A 673 -10.00 25.79 16.00
CA GLY A 673 -8.71 26.48 15.90
C GLY A 673 -8.58 27.73 16.78
N ARG A 674 -9.43 27.85 17.81
CA ARG A 674 -9.44 28.97 18.76
C ARG A 674 -8.63 28.65 20.00
N ALA A 675 -8.17 29.69 20.67
CA ALA A 675 -7.47 29.57 21.95
C ALA A 675 -8.37 28.93 23.02
N THR A 676 -7.92 27.83 23.61
CA THR A 676 -8.57 27.18 24.76
C THR A 676 -8.35 27.96 26.05
N SER A 677 -9.18 27.71 27.07
CA SER A 677 -9.00 28.32 28.39
C SER A 677 -7.70 27.86 29.06
N ILE A 678 -7.29 28.62 30.08
CA ILE A 678 -6.11 28.33 30.91
C ILE A 678 -6.62 27.79 32.25
N VAL A 679 -5.95 26.77 32.77
CA VAL A 679 -6.25 26.19 34.08
C VAL A 679 -6.31 27.30 35.16
N PRO A 680 -7.36 27.34 36.00
CA PRO A 680 -7.47 28.29 37.10
C PRO A 680 -6.30 28.16 38.10
N SER A 681 -5.82 29.30 38.60
CA SER A 681 -4.70 29.34 39.53
C SER A 681 -4.98 28.52 40.80
N GLY A 682 -4.06 27.62 41.17
CA GLY A 682 -4.15 26.80 42.38
C GLY A 682 -5.09 25.61 42.27
N MET A 683 -5.73 25.38 41.13
CA MET A 683 -6.59 24.22 40.90
C MET A 683 -5.78 22.92 40.98
N LEU A 684 -4.62 22.86 40.34
CA LEU A 684 -3.78 21.66 40.34
C LEU A 684 -3.36 21.28 41.75
N LYS A 685 -2.84 22.26 42.51
CA LYS A 685 -2.47 22.06 43.90
C LYS A 685 -3.65 21.58 44.74
N ALA A 686 -4.82 22.19 44.60
CA ALA A 686 -6.02 21.79 45.33
C ALA A 686 -6.47 20.36 45.01
N GLU A 687 -6.26 19.89 43.78
CA GLU A 687 -6.56 18.51 43.38
C GLU A 687 -5.50 17.52 43.89
N HIS A 688 -4.21 17.87 43.81
CA HIS A 688 -3.12 17.04 44.35
C HIS A 688 -3.19 16.92 45.89
N ASP A 689 -3.51 18.02 46.60
CA ASP A 689 -3.63 18.05 48.06
C ASP A 689 -4.63 17.01 48.60
N LYS A 690 -5.61 16.58 47.79
CA LYS A 690 -6.56 15.50 48.15
C LYS A 690 -5.86 14.15 48.34
N CYS A 691 -4.70 13.95 47.71
CA CYS A 691 -3.98 12.69 47.64
C CYS A 691 -2.66 12.68 48.44
N ARG A 692 -2.13 13.84 48.87
CA ARG A 692 -0.83 13.94 49.57
C ARG A 692 -0.68 13.05 50.79
N GLY A 693 -1.78 12.67 51.44
CA GLY A 693 -1.78 11.81 52.64
C GLY A 693 -1.33 10.36 52.42
N ILE A 694 -1.15 9.90 51.17
CA ILE A 694 -0.90 8.47 50.88
C ILE A 694 0.58 8.06 50.82
N GLY A 695 1.51 9.02 50.95
CA GLY A 695 2.96 8.79 50.78
C GLY A 695 3.43 9.01 49.34
N LYS A 696 4.59 8.42 48.97
CA LYS A 696 5.20 8.62 47.64
C LYS A 696 4.28 8.10 46.53
N HIS A 697 3.92 8.96 45.58
CA HIS A 697 3.09 8.65 44.43
C HIS A 697 3.52 9.50 43.23
N ILE A 698 2.87 9.30 42.08
CA ILE A 698 2.93 10.18 40.91
C ILE A 698 1.53 10.73 40.71
N PHE A 699 1.38 12.06 40.65
CA PHE A 699 0.11 12.72 40.43
C PHE A 699 0.00 13.24 39.00
N VAL A 700 -0.95 12.71 38.25
CA VAL A 700 -1.18 13.04 36.84
C VAL A 700 -2.45 13.86 36.72
N PHE A 701 -2.32 15.10 36.28
CA PHE A 701 -3.42 16.01 36.03
C PHE A 701 -3.65 16.15 34.52
N VAL A 702 -4.77 15.62 34.01
CA VAL A 702 -5.13 15.63 32.59
C VAL A 702 -6.24 16.64 32.35
N THR A 703 -6.08 17.53 31.36
CA THR A 703 -7.08 18.58 31.10
C THR A 703 -7.17 19.04 29.65
N ASP A 704 -8.37 19.44 29.22
CA ASP A 704 -8.61 20.06 27.91
C ASP A 704 -8.20 21.56 27.86
N ASP A 705 -7.79 22.13 28.99
CA ASP A 705 -7.27 23.50 29.10
C ASP A 705 -5.76 23.55 28.85
N ARG A 706 -5.22 24.76 28.66
CA ARG A 706 -3.77 25.02 28.64
C ARG A 706 -3.21 25.15 30.05
N GLN A 707 -2.04 24.58 30.26
CA GLN A 707 -1.30 24.75 31.50
C GLN A 707 -0.94 26.23 31.72
N ARG A 708 -1.03 26.66 32.98
CA ARG A 708 -0.56 27.98 33.40
C ARG A 708 0.96 27.96 33.60
N MET A 709 1.69 28.72 32.78
CA MET A 709 3.17 28.78 32.81
C MET A 709 3.76 29.29 34.14
N THR A 710 2.98 30.00 34.95
CA THR A 710 3.44 30.56 36.24
C THR A 710 3.24 29.61 37.43
N GLU A 711 2.60 28.45 37.23
CA GLU A 711 2.34 27.49 38.30
C GLU A 711 3.59 26.64 38.54
N THR A 712 4.05 26.58 39.80
CA THR A 712 5.20 25.76 40.19
C THR A 712 4.71 24.35 40.47
N LEU A 713 5.31 23.37 39.80
CA LEU A 713 4.95 21.96 39.92
C LEU A 713 5.97 21.19 40.78
N ASP A 714 5.47 20.31 41.64
CA ASP A 714 6.27 19.37 42.43
C ASP A 714 6.79 18.22 41.53
N ASP A 715 7.94 17.61 41.86
CA ASP A 715 8.62 16.61 41.02
C ASP A 715 7.75 15.38 40.66
N ASP A 716 6.80 15.04 41.53
CA ASP A 716 5.84 13.96 41.35
C ASP A 716 4.57 14.37 40.57
N GLU A 717 4.42 15.64 40.22
CA GLU A 717 3.30 16.14 39.42
C GLU A 717 3.62 16.07 37.92
N VAL A 718 2.68 15.56 37.12
CA VAL A 718 2.71 15.57 35.66
C VAL A 718 1.42 16.21 35.16
N VAL A 719 1.55 17.22 34.30
CA VAL A 719 0.40 17.88 33.66
C VAL A 719 0.33 17.45 32.21
N VAL A 720 -0.83 16.97 31.79
CA VAL A 720 -1.14 16.69 30.40
C VAL A 720 -2.25 17.65 29.98
N ASP A 721 -1.83 18.76 29.41
CA ASP A 721 -2.72 19.81 28.91
C ASP A 721 -3.11 19.53 27.44
N VAL A 722 -3.93 20.40 26.85
CA VAL A 722 -4.38 20.26 25.46
C VAL A 722 -3.25 20.08 24.44
N ASN A 723 -2.06 20.64 24.68
CA ASN A 723 -0.93 20.57 23.77
C ASN A 723 -0.16 19.25 23.92
N ASP A 724 -0.16 18.65 25.11
CA ASP A 724 0.54 17.40 25.40
C ASP A 724 -0.37 16.16 25.33
N MET A 725 -1.67 16.32 25.02
CA MET A 725 -2.60 15.20 24.82
C MET A 725 -2.10 14.19 23.77
N GLY A 726 -1.53 14.67 22.67
CA GLY A 726 -0.96 13.81 21.62
C GLY A 726 0.19 12.94 22.11
N GLU A 727 0.99 13.45 23.05
CA GLU A 727 2.10 12.70 23.65
C GLU A 727 1.59 11.57 24.52
N LEU A 728 0.56 11.78 25.35
CA LEU A 728 0.01 10.71 26.20
C LEU A 728 -0.84 9.70 25.43
N PHE A 729 -1.87 10.18 24.73
CA PHE A 729 -2.88 9.35 24.10
C PHE A 729 -2.42 8.79 22.75
N GLY A 730 -1.39 9.38 22.16
CA GLY A 730 -1.12 9.25 20.74
C GLY A 730 -1.94 10.23 19.92
N HIS A 731 -1.39 10.72 18.81
CA HIS A 731 -2.05 11.66 17.90
C HIS A 731 -3.47 11.21 17.54
N PHE A 732 -3.63 9.93 17.20
CA PHE A 732 -4.91 9.37 16.78
C PHE A 732 -6.00 9.47 17.86
N LEU A 733 -5.70 9.07 19.11
CA LEU A 733 -6.70 9.09 20.18
C LEU A 733 -6.91 10.48 20.76
N ALA A 734 -5.86 11.32 20.82
CA ALA A 734 -6.00 12.73 21.16
C ALA A 734 -6.97 13.42 20.19
N PHE A 735 -6.80 13.15 18.89
CA PHE A 735 -7.69 13.62 17.84
C PHE A 735 -9.12 13.13 18.01
N ARG A 736 -9.34 11.82 18.20
CA ARG A 736 -10.67 11.26 18.53
C ARG A 736 -11.28 11.90 19.77
N LYS A 737 -10.51 12.11 20.84
CA LYS A 737 -10.98 12.71 22.09
C LYS A 737 -11.41 14.16 21.89
N ALA A 738 -10.69 14.93 21.07
CA ALA A 738 -11.04 16.31 20.74
C ALA A 738 -12.41 16.38 20.04
N PHE A 739 -12.63 15.55 19.01
CA PHE A 739 -13.89 15.48 18.28
C PHE A 739 -15.00 14.73 19.01
N SER A 740 -14.69 14.14 20.17
CA SER A 740 -15.68 13.45 21.00
C SER A 740 -16.45 14.41 21.91
N ILE A 741 -17.36 15.21 21.35
CA ILE A 741 -18.21 16.14 22.12
C ILE A 741 -19.52 15.43 22.43
N GLY A 742 -19.64 14.90 23.65
CA GLY A 742 -20.91 14.35 24.12
C GLY A 742 -22.05 15.37 23.97
N THR A 743 -23.17 14.92 23.42
CA THR A 743 -24.41 15.69 23.25
C THR A 743 -25.18 15.98 24.55
N HIS A 744 -24.60 15.68 25.71
CA HIS A 744 -25.25 15.80 27.01
C HIS A 744 -24.98 17.13 27.72
#